data_AF-A0AA95M5K3-F1
#
_entry.id   AF-A0AA95M5K3-F1
#
_cell.length_a   1.000
_cell.length_b   1.000
_cell.length_c   1.000
_cell.angle_alpha   90.00
_cell.angle_beta   90.00
_cell.angle_gamma   90.00
#
_symmetry.space_group_name_H-M   'P 1'
#
loop_
_entity.id
_entity.type
_entity.pdbx_description
1 polymer ?
#
loop_
_entity_poly.entity_id
_entity_poly.type
_entity_poly.pdbx_seq_one_letter_code
_entity_poly.pdbx_strand_id
1 'polypeptide(L)'
;MKKVVISVLSLLIFVLVHPSFMSAAGTTYPKVNDYIISKKLVPAKVEDQHKSIFTKFTYRNGYGEVEGVVAHETANSSSTITSEIAYMSRNHRNAFVHAFADGSRVIEIHNPNYGAWGAGYYANQRFVHIELVREKSFDKFARSINNYGNYIATVLYDYNLPLKSAEKTGEGTLWSHAAVTKYLGATTHGDPHAYFKKWGYSWDQFVQLVTMKYKALPDKTENTNRLAQIPSSKVLIYKDYKNTASASPAGETYTNQTFYIKKLAFVSGQTYYLLSEQASSVNGVIGWAKASDLLSYPESSLKSTSKTLYFTGKGAAYSKAWGMKKDVIYSSLAIFKDREFKVNATETVGNMVWYRGNLDGKTVWIYSSRVAPKVERSTSRLGQIKNSTVKIYKTVGTETGAFTAGSTYTGTVYYIKKQATINDQTYYLISTQSSSVSGVIGWVKSTDLTNYSHTTYDQNAKTMYLMGKGSVYSKPWGSTKDIVLKDLSKNKNQEFKINLTEKVGNNTWYRGSFAGKTVWIHSSYLNKTLESATSRLGNIKKTSVKIYRKLGSSFYYKAGTTYTNKVYYIKRKGKLNGQIYYLISISSTGANAIGWVNSADISDISYAVVSQKAKSMILKGTGSAYSKAWGGKKDVVYKTLSSYKNKKFTAELTAKVGSTNWYRGKLAGKTVWLMQ
;
A
#
# COMPACT_ATOMS: atom_id res chain seq x y z
N MET A 1 27.31 44.56 83.27
CA MET A 1 27.69 43.16 83.55
C MET A 1 28.20 42.50 82.27
N LYS A 2 29.51 42.64 82.00
CA LYS A 2 30.31 41.78 81.11
C LYS A 2 31.68 41.76 81.76
N LYS A 3 32.02 40.65 82.42
CA LYS A 3 33.30 40.52 83.14
C LYS A 3 34.38 40.06 82.16
N VAL A 4 35.47 40.81 82.19
CA VAL A 4 36.80 40.49 81.68
C VAL A 4 37.45 39.45 82.58
N VAL A 5 38.17 38.48 81.99
CA VAL A 5 39.32 37.72 82.54
C VAL A 5 40.16 37.36 81.30
N ILE A 6 41.22 38.09 80.93
CA ILE A 6 42.64 37.98 81.35
C ILE A 6 43.15 36.54 81.46
N SER A 7 44.04 36.16 80.55
CA SER A 7 45.27 35.42 80.91
C SER A 7 46.33 35.63 79.83
N VAL A 8 47.34 36.42 80.19
CA VAL A 8 48.66 36.45 79.57
C VAL A 8 49.53 35.54 80.43
N LEU A 9 50.18 34.54 79.82
CA LEU A 9 51.52 34.14 80.25
C LEU A 9 52.30 33.53 79.09
N SER A 10 53.48 34.11 78.90
CA SER A 10 54.45 33.87 77.85
C SER A 10 55.57 32.95 78.34
N LEU A 11 56.09 32.07 77.47
CA LEU A 11 57.51 31.63 77.30
C LEU A 11 57.50 30.32 76.48
N LEU A 12 58.45 29.99 75.60
CA LEU A 12 59.34 30.71 74.69
C LEU A 12 59.94 29.63 73.76
N ILE A 13 60.09 29.94 72.47
CA ILE A 13 61.12 29.46 71.52
C ILE A 13 61.20 27.95 71.21
N PHE A 14 60.75 27.60 70.01
CA PHE A 14 61.57 26.82 69.07
C PHE A 14 61.40 27.40 67.67
N VAL A 15 62.53 27.57 66.97
CA VAL A 15 62.63 28.05 65.59
C VAL A 15 61.92 27.08 64.66
N LEU A 16 60.91 27.56 63.93
CA LEU A 16 60.28 26.85 62.82
C LEU A 16 60.40 27.68 61.54
N VAL A 17 61.14 27.09 60.61
CA VAL A 17 61.31 27.47 59.22
C VAL A 17 59.93 27.68 58.61
N HIS A 18 59.65 28.85 58.04
CA HIS A 18 58.44 29.09 57.27
C HIS A 18 58.53 28.31 55.94
N PRO A 19 57.58 27.41 55.63
CA PRO A 19 57.38 26.97 54.26
C PRO A 19 56.78 28.13 53.48
N SER A 20 57.46 28.53 52.41
CA SER A 20 57.01 29.51 51.45
C SER A 20 55.68 29.08 50.83
N PHE A 21 54.60 29.82 51.07
CA PHE A 21 53.43 29.76 50.20
C PHE A 21 53.79 30.46 48.89
N MET A 22 54.30 29.70 47.91
CA MET A 22 54.31 30.16 46.53
C MET A 22 52.87 30.23 46.04
N SER A 23 52.31 31.43 46.00
CA SER A 23 51.20 31.75 45.11
C SER A 23 51.68 31.52 43.67
N ALA A 24 50.99 30.65 42.94
CA ALA A 24 51.18 30.55 41.50
C ALA A 24 50.80 31.90 40.87
N ALA A 25 51.76 32.58 40.26
CA ALA A 25 51.50 33.72 39.39
C ALA A 25 50.56 33.27 38.27
N GLY A 26 49.36 33.83 38.20
CA GLY A 26 48.46 33.61 37.07
C GLY A 26 49.13 34.14 35.81
N THR A 27 49.37 33.28 34.82
CA THR A 27 49.93 33.69 33.53
C THR A 27 48.92 34.60 32.81
N THR A 28 49.15 35.90 32.84
CA THR A 28 48.38 36.89 32.08
C THR A 28 48.84 36.87 30.62
N TYR A 29 48.12 36.10 29.78
CA TYR A 29 48.32 36.14 28.33
C TYR A 29 47.96 37.52 27.74
N PRO A 30 48.58 37.93 26.61
CA PRO A 30 48.13 39.10 25.87
C PRO A 30 46.66 38.97 25.43
N LYS A 31 45.98 40.10 25.21
CA LYS A 31 44.65 40.10 24.60
C LYS A 31 44.74 39.55 23.17
N VAL A 32 44.10 38.40 22.94
CA VAL A 32 44.25 37.61 21.71
C VAL A 32 43.88 38.41 20.45
N ASN A 33 42.74 39.12 20.46
CA ASN A 33 42.32 39.92 19.31
C ASN A 33 43.31 41.05 18.99
N ASP A 34 43.78 41.76 20.01
CA ASP A 34 44.77 42.83 19.85
C ASP A 34 46.11 42.27 19.33
N TYR A 35 46.50 41.08 19.77
CA TYR A 35 47.66 40.37 19.25
C TYR A 35 47.49 40.00 17.78
N ILE A 36 46.34 39.43 17.39
CA ILE A 36 46.04 39.08 15.99
C ILE A 36 46.14 40.31 15.08
N ILE A 37 45.57 41.44 15.51
CA ILE A 37 45.54 42.70 14.76
C ILE A 37 46.94 43.32 14.69
N SER A 38 47.62 43.48 15.83
CA SER A 38 48.94 44.12 15.90
C SER A 38 50.02 43.34 15.14
N LYS A 39 49.95 42.00 15.16
CA LYS A 39 50.84 41.13 14.38
C LYS A 39 50.42 40.96 12.93
N LYS A 40 49.30 41.55 12.50
CA LYS A 40 48.75 41.47 11.15
C LYS A 40 48.68 40.01 10.65
N LEU A 41 48.18 39.12 11.52
CA LEU A 41 48.16 37.69 11.21
C LEU A 41 47.25 37.41 10.01
N VAL A 42 47.82 36.83 8.96
CA VAL A 42 47.09 36.42 7.76
C VAL A 42 46.43 35.06 8.01
N PRO A 43 45.11 34.92 7.80
CA PRO A 43 44.44 33.62 7.88
C PRO A 43 45.01 32.62 6.86
N ALA A 44 45.12 31.36 7.25
CA ALA A 44 45.46 30.29 6.33
C ALA A 44 44.39 30.13 5.24
N LYS A 45 44.82 29.75 4.03
CA LYS A 45 43.90 29.39 2.95
C LYS A 45 43.16 28.10 3.33
N VAL A 46 41.89 28.00 2.95
CA VAL A 46 41.10 26.78 3.12
C VAL A 46 41.58 25.73 2.12
N GLU A 47 41.90 24.56 2.63
CA GLU A 47 42.21 23.37 1.83
C GLU A 47 40.96 22.50 1.69
N ASP A 48 40.59 22.14 0.47
CA ASP A 48 39.52 21.17 0.23
C ASP A 48 40.10 19.75 0.24
N GLN A 49 39.62 18.93 1.17
CA GLN A 49 39.93 17.51 1.29
C GLN A 49 38.66 16.68 1.52
N HIS A 50 37.58 16.99 0.79
CA HIS A 50 36.29 16.31 0.93
C HIS A 50 36.41 14.78 0.86
N LYS A 51 35.79 14.11 1.83
CA LYS A 51 35.78 12.64 1.90
C LYS A 51 34.49 12.07 1.32
N SER A 52 34.59 11.25 0.29
CA SER A 52 33.43 10.60 -0.36
C SER A 52 32.69 9.61 0.53
N ILE A 53 33.33 9.11 1.59
CA ILE A 53 32.75 8.18 2.57
C ILE A 53 31.71 8.81 3.49
N PHE A 54 31.63 10.15 3.56
CA PHE A 54 30.68 10.84 4.41
C PHE A 54 29.29 10.85 3.80
N THR A 55 28.28 10.60 4.64
CA THR A 55 26.87 10.64 4.25
C THR A 55 26.50 12.04 3.75
N LYS A 56 25.84 12.13 2.59
CA LYS A 56 25.32 13.38 2.04
C LYS A 56 23.82 13.46 2.30
N PHE A 57 23.38 14.44 3.08
CA PHE A 57 21.97 14.75 3.31
C PHE A 57 21.75 16.26 3.33
N THR A 58 20.59 16.71 2.89
CA THR A 58 20.26 18.14 2.84
C THR A 58 19.91 18.68 4.22
N TYR A 59 20.09 19.98 4.42
CA TYR A 59 19.54 20.69 5.58
C TYR A 59 18.01 20.65 5.57
N ARG A 60 17.39 21.05 6.69
CA ARG A 60 15.92 21.03 6.86
C ARG A 60 15.16 21.90 5.87
N ASN A 61 15.82 22.87 5.25
CA ASN A 61 15.24 23.77 4.25
C ASN A 61 15.71 23.46 2.82
N GLY A 62 16.60 22.49 2.61
CA GLY A 62 17.09 22.09 1.29
C GLY A 62 18.61 22.02 1.18
N TYR A 63 19.09 21.71 -0.03
CA TYR A 63 20.50 21.71 -0.36
C TYR A 63 21.07 23.13 -0.29
N GLY A 64 22.21 23.32 0.40
CA GLY A 64 22.84 24.64 0.54
C GLY A 64 22.11 25.62 1.45
N GLU A 65 21.00 25.22 2.09
CA GLU A 65 20.25 26.09 3.01
C GLU A 65 20.80 26.02 4.43
N VAL A 66 22.03 26.51 4.57
CA VAL A 66 22.71 26.71 5.85
C VAL A 66 21.99 27.81 6.64
N GLU A 67 21.84 27.62 7.95
CA GLU A 67 21.23 28.62 8.85
C GLU A 67 22.24 29.22 9.84
N GLY A 68 23.49 28.76 9.81
CA GLY A 68 24.55 29.22 10.68
C GLY A 68 25.72 28.24 10.77
N VAL A 69 26.62 28.52 11.70
CA VAL A 69 27.82 27.74 11.97
C VAL A 69 27.90 27.44 13.47
N VAL A 70 28.19 26.19 13.82
CA VAL A 70 28.54 25.76 15.17
C VAL A 70 30.05 25.71 15.30
N ALA A 71 30.54 26.43 16.32
CA ALA A 71 31.91 26.51 16.73
C ALA A 71 32.21 25.43 17.79
N HIS A 72 33.00 24.42 17.40
CA HIS A 72 33.48 23.32 18.26
C HIS A 72 34.94 23.47 18.68
N GLU A 73 35.34 22.71 19.70
CA GLU A 73 36.75 22.35 19.92
C GLU A 73 36.93 20.85 20.20
N THR A 74 38.04 20.30 19.71
CA THR A 74 38.32 18.85 19.63
C THR A 74 38.40 18.10 20.96
N ALA A 75 38.41 18.80 22.09
CA ALA A 75 38.55 18.29 23.45
C ALA A 75 39.85 17.51 23.75
N ASN A 76 40.76 17.38 22.78
CA ASN A 76 41.97 16.56 22.86
C ASN A 76 43.23 17.41 22.74
N SER A 77 44.00 17.52 23.83
CA SER A 77 45.23 18.34 23.86
C SER A 77 46.46 17.66 23.24
N SER A 78 46.35 16.38 22.87
CA SER A 78 47.44 15.59 22.31
C SER A 78 47.37 15.42 20.79
N SER A 79 46.21 15.72 20.19
CA SER A 79 45.97 15.49 18.78
C SER A 79 46.52 16.61 17.88
N THR A 80 46.62 16.28 16.60
CA THR A 80 46.87 17.20 15.49
C THR A 80 45.66 17.21 14.56
N ILE A 81 45.56 18.23 13.70
CA ILE A 81 44.52 18.30 12.66
C ILE A 81 44.45 17.02 11.82
N THR A 82 45.60 16.45 11.46
CA THR A 82 45.69 15.22 10.68
C THR A 82 45.18 14.00 11.46
N SER A 83 45.54 13.87 12.74
CA SER A 83 45.05 12.76 13.55
C SER A 83 43.55 12.83 13.81
N GLU A 84 42.99 14.04 13.98
CA GLU A 84 41.55 14.26 14.16
C GLU A 84 40.77 13.88 12.90
N ILE A 85 41.21 14.38 11.72
CA ILE A 85 40.59 14.04 10.44
C ILE A 85 40.67 12.52 10.18
N ALA A 86 41.81 11.89 10.47
CA ALA A 86 41.97 10.46 10.30
C ALA A 86 41.07 9.64 11.25
N TYR A 87 40.98 10.05 12.52
CA TYR A 87 40.10 9.42 13.50
C TYR A 87 38.64 9.55 13.08
N MET A 88 38.20 10.75 12.71
CA MET A 88 36.84 10.96 12.27
C MET A 88 36.51 10.23 10.98
N SER A 89 37.43 10.18 10.01
CA SER A 89 37.23 9.42 8.78
C SER A 89 36.95 7.94 9.07
N ARG A 90 37.60 7.36 10.08
CA ARG A 90 37.33 5.98 10.55
C ARG A 90 36.03 5.85 11.34
N ASN A 91 35.62 6.90 12.06
CA ASN A 91 34.47 6.90 12.97
C ASN A 91 33.26 7.69 12.45
N HIS A 92 33.21 7.96 11.14
CA HIS A 92 32.25 8.88 10.52
C HIS A 92 30.78 8.49 10.69
N ARG A 93 30.52 7.21 11.02
CA ARG A 93 29.17 6.72 11.35
C ARG A 93 28.63 7.30 12.65
N ASN A 94 29.50 7.74 13.54
CA ASN A 94 29.15 8.34 14.83
C ASN A 94 29.12 9.87 14.75
N ALA A 95 30.17 10.47 14.19
CA ALA A 95 30.28 11.92 14.08
C ALA A 95 31.21 12.30 12.93
N PHE A 96 30.86 13.39 12.25
CA PHE A 96 31.79 14.10 11.38
C PHE A 96 31.42 15.58 11.27
N VAL A 97 32.38 16.45 10.99
CA VAL A 97 32.16 17.90 10.80
C VAL A 97 32.58 18.36 9.41
N HIS A 98 32.38 19.64 9.11
CA HIS A 98 32.70 20.22 7.81
C HIS A 98 34.16 20.58 7.69
N ALA A 99 34.73 21.20 8.72
CA ALA A 99 36.10 21.70 8.68
C ALA A 99 36.83 21.60 10.01
N PHE A 100 38.15 21.68 9.93
CA PHE A 100 39.06 21.85 11.06
C PHE A 100 39.91 23.09 10.87
N ALA A 101 40.22 23.77 11.97
CA ALA A 101 41.24 24.81 12.00
C ALA A 101 42.26 24.53 13.11
N ASP A 102 43.53 24.73 12.78
CA ASP A 102 44.64 24.82 13.74
C ASP A 102 45.43 26.12 13.49
N GLY A 103 46.55 26.31 14.19
CA GLY A 103 47.40 27.50 14.09
C GLY A 103 48.12 27.67 12.76
N SER A 104 47.97 26.74 11.82
CA SER A 104 48.68 26.73 10.54
C SER A 104 47.78 26.44 9.33
N ARG A 105 46.68 25.71 9.49
CA ARG A 105 45.86 25.19 8.39
C ARG A 105 44.37 25.33 8.69
N VAL A 106 43.58 25.43 7.63
CA VAL A 106 42.13 25.22 7.65
C VAL A 106 41.82 24.16 6.61
N ILE A 107 41.20 23.06 7.01
CA ILE A 107 40.91 21.93 6.11
C ILE A 107 39.42 21.64 6.15
N GLU A 108 38.76 21.78 5.01
CA GLU A 108 37.37 21.39 4.81
C GLU A 108 37.33 19.94 4.30
N ILE A 109 36.66 19.06 5.05
CA ILE A 109 36.59 17.62 4.79
C ILE A 109 35.19 17.17 4.36
N HIS A 110 34.19 18.06 4.41
CA HIS A 110 32.84 17.83 3.90
C HIS A 110 32.25 19.10 3.29
N ASN A 111 31.58 18.95 2.15
CA ASN A 111 30.93 20.05 1.44
C ASN A 111 29.84 20.72 2.31
N PRO A 112 29.95 22.03 2.62
CA PRO A 112 29.02 22.77 3.47
C PRO A 112 27.58 22.84 2.94
N ASN A 113 27.32 22.47 1.68
CA ASN A 113 25.96 22.40 1.14
C ASN A 113 25.15 21.19 1.63
N TYR A 114 25.80 20.20 2.25
CA TYR A 114 25.16 19.08 2.92
C TYR A 114 25.36 19.21 4.43
N GLY A 115 24.49 18.61 5.23
CA GLY A 115 24.67 18.59 6.69
C GLY A 115 25.77 17.62 7.14
N ALA A 116 26.26 17.82 8.36
CA ALA A 116 27.22 16.93 9.02
C ALA A 116 26.70 16.46 10.38
N TRP A 117 27.35 15.46 10.98
CA TRP A 117 26.97 14.91 12.28
C TRP A 117 27.85 15.45 13.40
N GLY A 118 27.72 16.75 13.70
CA GLY A 118 28.62 17.46 14.62
C GLY A 118 28.03 17.92 15.95
N ALA A 119 26.70 18.12 16.09
CA ALA A 119 26.14 18.69 17.33
C ALA A 119 24.72 18.19 17.65
N GLY A 120 24.42 16.93 17.36
CA GLY A 120 23.10 16.35 17.59
C GLY A 120 22.06 16.71 16.52
N TYR A 121 20.94 15.98 16.52
CA TYR A 121 19.96 15.97 15.42
C TYR A 121 19.51 17.37 14.98
N TYR A 122 19.15 18.26 15.92
CA TYR A 122 18.59 19.57 15.58
C TYR A 122 19.59 20.52 14.95
N ALA A 123 20.85 20.52 15.38
CA ALA A 123 21.90 21.35 14.80
C ALA A 123 22.43 20.79 13.48
N ASN A 124 22.55 19.46 13.37
CA ASN A 124 22.97 18.78 12.14
C ASN A 124 22.06 19.09 10.94
N GLN A 125 20.80 19.40 11.21
CA GLN A 125 19.80 19.78 10.20
C GLN A 125 19.88 21.27 9.79
N ARG A 126 20.76 22.07 10.40
CA ARG A 126 20.76 23.54 10.26
C ARG A 126 22.13 24.15 9.98
N PHE A 127 23.21 23.61 10.55
CA PHE A 127 24.45 24.37 10.68
C PHE A 127 25.65 23.68 10.04
N VAL A 128 26.57 24.51 9.56
CA VAL A 128 27.95 24.08 9.30
C VAL A 128 28.66 23.85 10.63
N HIS A 129 29.60 22.93 10.68
CA HIS A 129 30.30 22.53 11.91
C HIS A 129 31.80 22.65 11.66
N ILE A 130 32.51 23.43 12.47
CA ILE A 130 33.96 23.55 12.40
C ILE A 130 34.59 23.27 13.76
N GLU A 131 35.64 22.46 13.75
CA GLU A 131 36.43 22.04 14.91
C GLU A 131 37.69 22.87 15.06
N LEU A 132 37.91 23.41 16.26
CA LEU A 132 39.16 24.04 16.65
C LEU A 132 40.09 23.00 17.32
N VAL A 133 41.24 22.75 16.70
CA VAL A 133 42.27 21.86 17.27
C VAL A 133 42.96 22.57 18.44
N ARG A 134 43.20 21.84 19.54
CA ARG A 134 43.87 22.41 20.71
C ARG A 134 45.36 22.67 20.44
N GLU A 135 45.84 23.83 20.89
CA GLU A 135 47.19 24.33 20.66
C GLU A 135 48.04 24.29 21.93
N LYS A 136 49.36 24.39 21.75
CA LYS A 136 50.36 24.26 22.83
C LYS A 136 51.09 25.55 23.18
N SER A 137 50.84 26.63 22.45
CA SER A 137 51.43 27.94 22.70
C SER A 137 50.45 29.07 22.38
N PHE A 138 50.66 30.23 22.99
CA PHE A 138 49.79 31.40 22.80
C PHE A 138 49.76 31.87 21.34
N ASP A 139 50.92 31.95 20.67
CA ASP A 139 50.99 32.37 19.26
C ASP A 139 50.20 31.41 18.35
N LYS A 140 50.35 30.09 18.57
CA LYS A 140 49.58 29.09 17.83
C LYS A 140 48.08 29.17 18.10
N PHE A 141 47.68 29.38 19.36
CA PHE A 141 46.28 29.63 19.71
C PHE A 141 45.72 30.89 19.04
N ALA A 142 46.47 32.01 19.05
CA ALA A 142 46.03 33.23 18.39
C ALA A 142 45.89 33.03 16.87
N ARG A 143 46.82 32.30 16.22
CA ARG A 143 46.69 31.93 14.81
C ARG A 143 45.50 31.01 14.55
N SER A 144 45.24 30.04 15.42
CA SER A 144 44.12 29.11 15.24
C SER A 144 42.78 29.84 15.38
N ILE A 145 42.65 30.75 16.35
CA ILE A 145 41.49 31.65 16.50
C ILE A 145 41.33 32.57 15.28
N ASN A 146 42.43 33.10 14.73
CA ASN A 146 42.41 33.90 13.51
C ASN A 146 41.88 33.12 12.29
N ASN A 147 42.38 31.89 12.10
CA ASN A 147 41.98 30.98 11.03
C ASN A 147 40.52 30.55 11.16
N TYR A 148 40.16 30.11 12.36
CA TYR A 148 38.84 29.64 12.73
C TYR A 148 37.77 30.72 12.58
N GLY A 149 38.01 31.91 13.12
CA GLY A 149 37.09 33.04 12.98
C GLY A 149 36.97 33.53 11.53
N ASN A 150 38.03 33.41 10.73
CA ASN A 150 37.98 33.73 9.30
C ASN A 150 37.11 32.74 8.52
N TYR A 151 37.29 31.43 8.73
CA TYR A 151 36.45 30.42 8.08
C TYR A 151 34.97 30.63 8.39
N ILE A 152 34.62 30.85 9.67
CA ILE A 152 33.22 31.11 10.06
C ILE A 152 32.68 32.36 9.37
N ALA A 153 33.43 33.47 9.35
CA ALA A 153 33.01 34.69 8.65
C ALA A 153 32.79 34.45 7.15
N THR A 154 33.69 33.71 6.50
CA THR A 154 33.57 33.35 5.08
C THR A 154 32.36 32.47 4.82
N VAL A 155 32.10 31.44 5.64
CA VAL A 155 30.89 30.60 5.50
C VAL A 155 29.62 31.44 5.62
N LEU A 156 29.53 32.31 6.64
CA LEU A 156 28.35 33.18 6.77
C LEU A 156 28.17 34.10 5.55
N TYR A 157 29.27 34.57 4.95
CA TYR A 157 29.24 35.43 3.77
C TYR A 157 28.85 34.68 2.49
N ASP A 158 29.43 33.50 2.27
CA ASP A 158 29.15 32.67 1.11
C ASP A 158 27.68 32.22 1.08
N TYR A 159 27.11 31.94 2.26
CA TYR A 159 25.70 31.57 2.42
C TYR A 159 24.77 32.76 2.67
N ASN A 160 25.25 34.00 2.56
CA ASN A 160 24.46 35.23 2.68
C ASN A 160 23.71 35.39 4.02
N LEU A 161 24.25 34.81 5.08
CA LEU A 161 23.67 34.77 6.43
C LEU A 161 24.16 35.94 7.28
N PRO A 162 23.27 36.68 7.98
CA PRO A 162 23.70 37.77 8.85
C PRO A 162 24.52 37.22 10.02
N LEU A 163 25.52 37.94 10.52
CA LEU A 163 26.23 37.52 11.73
C LEU A 163 25.44 37.89 12.99
N LYS A 164 24.91 36.88 13.69
CA LYS A 164 24.20 37.04 14.96
C LYS A 164 24.58 35.90 15.90
N SER A 165 25.14 36.20 17.07
CA SER A 165 25.44 35.17 18.06
C SER A 165 24.16 34.66 18.72
N ALA A 166 24.01 33.34 18.78
CA ALA A 166 22.88 32.69 19.44
C ALA A 166 23.08 32.47 20.96
N GLU A 167 24.26 32.81 21.50
CA GLU A 167 24.68 32.44 22.86
C GLU A 167 23.70 32.90 23.96
N LYS A 168 23.05 34.05 23.75
CA LYS A 168 22.15 34.67 24.74
C LYS A 168 20.68 34.35 24.49
N THR A 169 20.29 34.18 23.23
CA THR A 169 18.88 34.15 22.81
C THR A 169 18.42 32.80 22.28
N GLY A 170 19.34 31.91 21.89
CA GLY A 170 18.99 30.73 21.09
C GLY A 170 18.58 31.07 19.66
N GLU A 171 18.86 32.29 19.20
CA GLU A 171 18.55 32.76 17.86
C GLU A 171 19.75 33.45 17.23
N GLY A 172 20.22 32.91 16.11
CA GLY A 172 21.34 33.49 15.39
C GLY A 172 21.94 32.51 14.39
N THR A 173 23.10 32.88 13.89
CA THR A 173 23.85 32.17 12.85
C THR A 173 25.24 31.79 13.31
N LEU A 174 25.68 32.26 14.48
CA LEU A 174 26.92 31.83 15.12
C LEU A 174 26.62 31.21 16.48
N TRP A 175 26.90 29.92 16.60
CA TRP A 175 26.56 29.09 17.75
C TRP A 175 27.81 28.48 18.36
N SER A 176 27.91 28.47 19.69
CA SER A 176 28.78 27.50 20.37
C SER A 176 28.06 26.15 20.47
N HIS A 177 28.79 25.05 20.68
CA HIS A 177 28.14 23.78 21.00
C HIS A 177 27.36 23.89 22.32
N ALA A 178 27.87 24.65 23.30
CA ALA A 178 27.14 24.94 24.53
C ALA A 178 25.76 25.62 24.27
N ALA A 179 25.68 26.57 23.35
CA ALA A 179 24.41 27.19 22.95
C ALA A 179 23.47 26.17 22.27
N VAL A 180 24.00 25.26 21.46
CA VAL A 180 23.21 24.16 20.89
C VAL A 180 22.63 23.29 22.00
N THR A 181 23.46 22.85 22.96
CA THR A 181 23.03 22.08 24.13
C THR A 181 21.91 22.81 24.88
N LYS A 182 22.08 24.10 25.15
CA LYS A 182 21.14 24.91 25.93
C LYS A 182 19.80 25.17 25.23
N TYR A 183 19.81 25.49 23.94
CA TYR A 183 18.62 26.00 23.25
C TYR A 183 17.99 25.00 22.27
N LEU A 184 18.75 24.04 21.73
CA LEU A 184 18.26 23.03 20.78
C LEU A 184 18.23 21.62 21.39
N GLY A 185 19.16 21.28 22.29
CA GLY A 185 19.29 19.96 22.89
C GLY A 185 19.83 18.89 21.92
N ALA A 186 19.57 17.61 22.22
CA ALA A 186 20.10 16.43 21.52
C ALA A 186 21.63 16.28 21.55
N THR A 187 22.29 17.00 22.45
CA THR A 187 23.72 16.93 22.76
C THR A 187 23.96 17.54 24.15
N THR A 188 25.10 17.27 24.77
CA THR A 188 25.42 17.68 26.15
C THR A 188 26.74 18.44 26.28
N HIS A 189 27.40 18.74 25.17
CA HIS A 189 28.73 19.32 25.19
C HIS A 189 28.70 20.82 25.51
N GLY A 190 29.79 21.33 26.09
CA GLY A 190 29.93 22.70 26.60
C GLY A 190 31.05 23.51 25.95
N ASP A 191 31.65 23.01 24.88
CA ASP A 191 32.68 23.68 24.10
C ASP A 191 32.14 24.91 23.33
N PRO A 192 33.02 25.86 22.94
CA PRO A 192 34.47 25.91 23.18
C PRO A 192 34.89 26.71 24.44
N HIS A 193 33.94 27.07 25.30
CA HIS A 193 34.11 28.02 26.40
C HIS A 193 35.26 27.69 27.36
N ALA A 194 35.34 26.44 27.83
CA ALA A 194 36.37 26.03 28.77
C ALA A 194 37.77 26.09 28.15
N TYR A 195 37.90 25.79 26.86
CA TYR A 195 39.16 25.88 26.15
C TYR A 195 39.58 27.33 25.93
N PHE A 196 38.67 28.22 25.53
CA PHE A 196 38.97 29.65 25.42
C PHE A 196 39.44 30.25 26.74
N LYS A 197 38.78 29.89 27.85
CA LYS A 197 39.13 30.39 29.19
C LYS A 197 40.58 30.04 29.58
N LYS A 198 41.12 28.90 29.15
CA LYS A 198 42.52 28.51 29.41
C LYS A 198 43.54 29.49 28.82
N TRP A 199 43.17 30.22 27.77
CA TRP A 199 44.02 31.19 27.09
C TRP A 199 43.69 32.65 27.42
N GLY A 200 42.88 32.88 28.47
CA GLY A 200 42.38 34.23 28.79
C GLY A 200 41.47 34.80 27.71
N TYR A 201 40.82 33.94 26.93
CA TYR A 201 39.91 34.30 25.85
C TYR A 201 38.47 33.96 26.21
N SER A 202 37.49 34.62 25.59
CA SER A 202 36.06 34.39 25.82
C SER A 202 35.28 34.29 24.53
N TRP A 203 34.08 33.70 24.61
CA TRP A 203 33.16 33.64 23.48
C TRP A 203 32.78 35.03 22.96
N ASP A 204 32.57 36.01 23.84
CA ASP A 204 32.27 37.38 23.42
C ASP A 204 33.43 38.01 22.64
N GLN A 205 34.68 37.77 23.05
CA GLN A 205 35.86 38.21 22.28
C GLN A 205 35.96 37.49 20.93
N PHE A 206 35.59 36.21 20.88
CA PHE A 206 35.52 35.47 19.63
C PHE A 206 34.47 36.06 18.67
N VAL A 207 33.25 36.30 19.15
CA VAL A 207 32.18 36.94 18.35
C VAL A 207 32.63 38.30 17.84
N GLN A 208 33.34 39.10 18.63
CA GLN A 208 33.92 40.38 18.18
C GLN A 208 34.89 40.19 17.02
N LEU A 209 35.78 39.21 17.09
CA LEU A 209 36.73 38.91 16.02
C LEU A 209 36.03 38.48 14.73
N VAL A 210 35.08 37.54 14.82
CA VAL A 210 34.31 37.08 13.65
C VAL A 210 33.50 38.24 13.06
N THR A 211 32.93 39.11 13.90
CA THR A 211 32.21 40.32 13.46
C THR A 211 33.11 41.26 12.68
N MET A 212 34.32 41.52 13.17
CA MET A 212 35.30 42.36 12.48
C MET A 212 35.66 41.78 11.12
N LYS A 213 35.94 40.48 11.05
CA LYS A 213 36.27 39.78 9.80
C LYS A 213 35.12 39.79 8.81
N TYR A 214 33.90 39.49 9.26
CA TYR A 214 32.70 39.45 8.42
C TYR A 214 32.36 40.81 7.82
N LYS A 215 32.47 41.89 8.60
CA LYS A 215 32.23 43.26 8.10
C LYS A 215 33.31 43.75 7.14
N ALA A 216 34.51 43.17 7.18
CA ALA A 216 35.61 43.48 6.27
C ALA A 216 35.51 42.72 4.93
N LEU A 217 34.56 41.79 4.78
CA LEU A 217 34.33 41.10 3.51
C LEU A 217 33.68 42.04 2.49
N PRO A 218 34.01 41.89 1.19
CA PRO A 218 33.61 42.85 0.18
C PRO A 218 32.09 42.82 -0.07
N ASP A 219 31.52 43.99 -0.34
CA ASP A 219 30.16 44.10 -0.82
C ASP A 219 29.96 43.24 -2.08
N LYS A 220 28.81 42.58 -2.19
CA LYS A 220 28.48 41.75 -3.35
C LYS A 220 27.02 41.86 -3.75
N THR A 221 26.76 41.62 -5.02
CA THR A 221 25.40 41.42 -5.54
C THR A 221 25.36 40.12 -6.33
N GLU A 222 24.34 39.32 -6.11
CA GLU A 222 24.22 37.99 -6.72
C GLU A 222 22.79 37.76 -7.20
N ASN A 223 22.66 36.91 -8.23
CA ASN A 223 21.36 36.34 -8.57
C ASN A 223 21.01 35.25 -7.57
N THR A 224 19.72 35.14 -7.26
CA THR A 224 19.21 34.08 -6.39
C THR A 224 17.85 33.64 -6.90
N ASN A 225 17.34 32.52 -6.38
CA ASN A 225 16.02 32.03 -6.74
C ASN A 225 15.30 31.61 -5.46
N ARG A 226 14.49 32.50 -4.89
CA ARG A 226 13.78 32.26 -3.64
C ARG A 226 12.36 32.79 -3.71
N LEU A 227 11.52 32.31 -2.81
CA LEU A 227 10.25 32.93 -2.46
C LEU A 227 10.34 33.53 -1.07
N ALA A 228 9.65 34.64 -0.83
CA ALA A 228 9.57 35.32 0.45
C ALA A 228 8.15 35.68 0.86
N GLN A 229 7.93 35.69 2.16
CA GLN A 229 6.76 36.25 2.81
C GLN A 229 7.20 37.36 3.74
N ILE A 230 6.42 38.45 3.77
CA ILE A 230 6.63 39.57 4.69
C ILE A 230 5.77 39.33 5.94
N PRO A 231 6.38 38.96 7.09
CA PRO A 231 5.63 38.54 8.27
C PRO A 231 4.95 39.70 9.01
N SER A 232 5.38 40.94 8.78
CA SER A 232 4.87 42.12 9.48
C SER A 232 4.74 43.33 8.54
N SER A 233 3.68 44.12 8.71
CA SER A 233 3.49 45.38 7.99
C SER A 233 4.56 46.43 8.31
N LYS A 234 5.32 46.24 9.39
CA LYS A 234 6.40 47.12 9.84
C LYS A 234 7.74 46.88 9.12
N VAL A 235 7.87 45.78 8.36
CA VAL A 235 9.10 45.49 7.60
C VAL A 235 9.35 46.63 6.62
N LEU A 236 10.58 47.13 6.58
CA LEU A 236 10.96 48.23 5.70
C LEU A 236 11.33 47.72 4.31
N ILE A 237 10.76 48.37 3.30
CA ILE A 237 11.06 48.18 1.89
C ILE A 237 11.79 49.42 1.39
N TYR A 238 13.01 49.24 0.90
CA TYR A 238 13.92 50.25 0.41
C TYR A 238 13.89 50.30 -1.11
N LYS A 239 13.68 51.47 -1.71
CA LYS A 239 13.85 51.61 -3.18
C LYS A 239 15.32 51.42 -3.58
N ASP A 240 16.23 51.92 -2.74
CA ASP A 240 17.66 51.69 -2.82
C ASP A 240 18.19 51.27 -1.44
N TYR A 241 18.71 50.05 -1.35
CA TYR A 241 19.24 49.49 -0.10
C TYR A 241 20.46 50.25 0.44
N LYS A 242 21.12 51.08 -0.39
CA LYS A 242 22.22 51.96 0.03
C LYS A 242 21.73 53.28 0.62
N ASN A 243 20.47 53.65 0.40
CA ASN A 243 19.86 54.88 0.87
C ASN A 243 18.74 54.59 1.88
N THR A 244 19.05 54.73 3.17
CA THR A 244 18.08 54.48 4.26
C THR A 244 16.86 55.41 4.22
N ALA A 245 16.98 56.61 3.64
CA ALA A 245 15.84 57.53 3.48
C ALA A 245 14.84 57.06 2.42
N SER A 246 15.20 56.07 1.60
CA SER A 246 14.31 55.47 0.59
C SER A 246 13.35 54.41 1.16
N ALA A 247 13.40 54.16 2.46
CA ALA A 247 12.64 53.11 3.13
C ALA A 247 11.19 53.52 3.40
N SER A 248 10.26 52.61 3.13
CA SER A 248 8.85 52.72 3.52
C SER A 248 8.36 51.41 4.14
N PRO A 249 7.45 51.43 5.13
CA PRO A 249 6.86 50.21 5.67
C PRO A 249 6.10 49.41 4.60
N ALA A 250 6.16 48.09 4.67
CA ALA A 250 5.45 47.18 3.78
C ALA A 250 3.92 47.35 3.83
N GLY A 251 3.39 47.73 4.99
CA GLY A 251 1.96 47.97 5.19
C GLY A 251 1.09 46.72 4.97
N GLU A 252 -0.22 46.93 4.90
CA GLU A 252 -1.15 45.85 4.53
C GLU A 252 -1.03 45.46 3.06
N THR A 253 -0.56 46.37 2.20
CA THR A 253 -0.36 46.15 0.76
C THR A 253 0.52 44.94 0.49
N TYR A 254 1.69 44.88 1.14
CA TYR A 254 2.69 43.85 0.86
C TYR A 254 2.72 42.70 1.88
N THR A 255 1.75 42.61 2.78
CA THR A 255 1.59 41.44 3.67
C THR A 255 0.57 40.44 3.13
N ASN A 256 0.57 39.22 3.66
CA ASN A 256 -0.33 38.13 3.29
C ASN A 256 -0.26 37.65 1.82
N GLN A 257 0.88 37.88 1.17
CA GLN A 257 1.20 37.41 -0.18
C GLN A 257 2.65 36.93 -0.26
N THR A 258 2.92 36.14 -1.28
CA THR A 258 4.27 35.60 -1.57
C THR A 258 4.94 36.40 -2.67
N PHE A 259 6.22 36.70 -2.49
CA PHE A 259 7.05 37.43 -3.46
C PHE A 259 8.19 36.56 -3.97
N TYR A 260 8.63 36.84 -5.18
CA TYR A 260 9.86 36.28 -5.74
C TYR A 260 11.06 37.11 -5.30
N ILE A 261 12.17 36.44 -5.04
CA ILE A 261 13.49 37.04 -4.87
C ILE A 261 14.39 36.50 -5.96
N LYS A 262 14.77 37.39 -6.88
CA LYS A 262 15.67 37.04 -8.00
C LYS A 262 17.08 37.64 -7.87
N LYS A 263 17.28 38.57 -6.93
CA LYS A 263 18.58 39.18 -6.62
C LYS A 263 18.76 39.41 -5.12
N LEU A 264 20.00 39.36 -4.68
CA LEU A 264 20.42 39.74 -3.32
C LEU A 264 21.61 40.71 -3.37
N ALA A 265 21.77 41.48 -2.31
CA ALA A 265 22.90 42.37 -2.10
C ALA A 265 23.42 42.22 -0.67
N PHE A 266 24.74 42.10 -0.53
CA PHE A 266 25.43 42.14 0.75
C PHE A 266 26.19 43.46 0.85
N VAL A 267 25.91 44.24 1.90
CA VAL A 267 26.58 45.51 2.17
C VAL A 267 26.96 45.57 3.64
N SER A 268 28.26 45.71 3.92
CA SER A 268 28.76 45.98 5.29
C SER A 268 28.19 45.06 6.39
N GLY A 269 28.03 43.76 6.09
CA GLY A 269 27.49 42.80 7.05
C GLY A 269 25.97 42.61 7.03
N GLN A 270 25.26 43.20 6.07
CA GLN A 270 23.80 43.09 5.94
C GLN A 270 23.40 42.58 4.56
N THR A 271 22.60 41.50 4.54
CA THR A 271 21.97 40.97 3.32
C THR A 271 20.62 41.62 3.08
N TYR A 272 20.36 42.04 1.84
CA TYR A 272 19.09 42.54 1.33
C TYR A 272 18.60 41.67 0.17
N TYR A 273 17.28 41.44 0.12
CA TYR A 273 16.60 40.72 -0.96
C TYR A 273 15.73 41.66 -1.78
N LEU A 274 15.84 41.58 -3.10
CA LEU A 274 14.97 42.30 -4.03
C LEU A 274 13.64 41.55 -4.18
N LEU A 275 12.57 42.14 -3.66
CA LEU A 275 11.23 41.56 -3.70
C LEU A 275 10.52 41.95 -5.00
N SER A 276 9.85 40.97 -5.61
CA SER A 276 9.03 41.16 -6.81
C SER A 276 7.74 40.35 -6.78
N GLU A 277 6.66 40.90 -7.33
CA GLU A 277 5.40 40.20 -7.51
C GLU A 277 5.44 39.18 -8.66
N GLN A 278 6.40 39.34 -9.57
CA GLN A 278 6.63 38.47 -10.73
C GLN A 278 7.96 37.74 -10.60
N ALA A 279 8.14 36.63 -11.33
CA ALA A 279 9.39 35.88 -11.37
C ALA A 279 10.49 36.62 -12.18
N SER A 280 10.78 37.87 -11.82
CA SER A 280 11.69 38.77 -12.51
C SER A 280 12.37 39.71 -11.51
N SER A 281 13.64 40.05 -11.77
CA SER A 281 14.37 41.09 -11.03
C SER A 281 14.16 42.50 -11.59
N VAL A 282 13.23 42.67 -12.54
CA VAL A 282 12.97 43.93 -13.24
C VAL A 282 11.47 44.24 -13.20
N ASN A 283 10.65 43.30 -13.66
CA ASN A 283 9.20 43.48 -13.72
C ASN A 283 8.56 43.11 -12.39
N GLY A 284 7.63 43.93 -11.91
CA GLY A 284 6.90 43.70 -10.65
C GLY A 284 7.73 43.92 -9.39
N VAL A 285 8.92 44.52 -9.50
CA VAL A 285 9.79 44.84 -8.37
C VAL A 285 9.11 45.85 -7.45
N ILE A 286 9.06 45.53 -6.15
CA ILE A 286 8.50 46.41 -5.12
C ILE A 286 9.58 47.10 -4.27
N GLY A 287 10.81 46.58 -4.28
CA GLY A 287 11.97 47.13 -3.58
C GLY A 287 12.79 46.08 -2.84
N TRP A 288 13.77 46.54 -2.07
CA TRP A 288 14.67 45.71 -1.28
C TRP A 288 14.19 45.61 0.16
N ALA A 289 14.36 44.46 0.81
CA ALA A 289 14.14 44.33 2.25
C ALA A 289 15.27 43.55 2.88
N LYS A 290 15.55 43.77 4.17
CA LYS A 290 16.57 43.01 4.88
C LYS A 290 16.18 41.55 4.93
N ALA A 291 17.12 40.66 4.60
CA ALA A 291 16.86 39.22 4.60
C ALA A 291 16.41 38.70 5.98
N SER A 292 16.91 39.30 7.06
CA SER A 292 16.53 39.00 8.45
C SER A 292 15.08 39.30 8.80
N ASP A 293 14.42 40.16 8.03
CA ASP A 293 13.06 40.64 8.32
C ASP A 293 12.01 39.86 7.51
N LEU A 294 12.46 38.88 6.71
CA LEU A 294 11.65 38.09 5.80
C LEU A 294 11.69 36.61 6.20
N LEU A 295 10.59 35.91 5.93
CA LEU A 295 10.63 34.44 5.84
C LEU A 295 10.89 34.08 4.39
N SER A 296 11.98 33.37 4.09
CA SER A 296 12.31 33.00 2.71
C SER A 296 12.82 31.58 2.58
N TYR A 297 12.52 30.96 1.44
CA TYR A 297 12.99 29.62 1.08
C TYR A 297 13.47 29.60 -0.37
N PRO A 298 14.48 28.77 -0.70
CA PRO A 298 14.93 28.63 -2.07
C PRO A 298 13.82 28.03 -2.92
N GLU A 299 13.78 28.44 -4.16
CA GLU A 299 12.88 27.93 -5.17
C GLU A 299 13.72 27.11 -6.15
N SER A 300 13.35 25.86 -6.42
CA SER A 300 14.02 25.08 -7.47
C SER A 300 13.60 25.55 -8.85
N SER A 301 14.43 25.32 -9.87
CA SER A 301 13.99 25.48 -11.26
C SER A 301 12.76 24.60 -11.57
N LEU A 302 11.82 25.15 -12.33
CA LEU A 302 10.62 24.44 -12.80
C LEU A 302 11.00 23.18 -13.58
N LYS A 303 10.53 22.03 -13.10
CA LYS A 303 10.67 20.75 -13.80
C LYS A 303 9.38 20.43 -14.55
N SER A 304 9.41 20.60 -15.87
CA SER A 304 8.33 20.20 -16.78
C SER A 304 8.14 18.69 -16.72
N THR A 305 7.20 18.25 -15.90
CA THR A 305 6.88 16.83 -15.69
C THR A 305 5.38 16.67 -15.80
N SER A 306 4.95 15.95 -16.84
CA SER A 306 3.54 15.60 -17.00
C SER A 306 3.24 14.39 -16.12
N LYS A 307 2.32 14.55 -15.17
CA LYS A 307 1.77 13.44 -14.38
C LYS A 307 0.31 13.70 -14.03
N THR A 308 -0.46 12.63 -13.94
CA THR A 308 -1.87 12.70 -13.54
C THR A 308 -2.00 12.29 -12.09
N LEU A 309 -2.51 13.20 -11.26
CA LEU A 309 -2.81 12.97 -9.85
C LEU A 309 -4.29 13.28 -9.60
N TYR A 310 -4.77 13.04 -8.38
CA TYR A 310 -6.18 13.21 -8.02
C TYR A 310 -6.29 13.98 -6.72
N PHE A 311 -7.20 14.94 -6.63
CA PHE A 311 -7.34 15.75 -5.42
C PHE A 311 -7.83 14.93 -4.23
N THR A 312 -7.23 15.15 -3.07
CA THR A 312 -7.63 14.56 -1.79
C THR A 312 -8.93 15.18 -1.23
N GLY A 313 -9.30 16.38 -1.72
CA GLY A 313 -10.35 17.23 -1.19
C GLY A 313 -9.89 18.19 -0.09
N LYS A 314 -8.61 18.15 0.32
CA LYS A 314 -8.07 18.95 1.43
C LYS A 314 -7.29 20.16 0.92
N GLY A 315 -7.38 21.27 1.66
CA GLY A 315 -6.55 22.46 1.43
C GLY A 315 -7.08 23.40 0.35
N ALA A 316 -6.19 24.25 -0.15
CA ALA A 316 -6.47 25.32 -1.09
C ALA A 316 -5.53 25.25 -2.31
N ALA A 317 -5.85 26.03 -3.34
CA ALA A 317 -5.03 26.23 -4.52
C ALA A 317 -4.61 27.69 -4.66
N TYR A 318 -3.40 27.91 -5.18
CA TYR A 318 -2.77 29.23 -5.18
C TYR A 318 -2.30 29.66 -6.57
N SER A 319 -2.12 30.97 -6.77
CA SER A 319 -1.59 31.55 -8.01
C SER A 319 -0.08 31.36 -8.18
N LYS A 320 0.62 31.09 -7.07
CA LYS A 320 2.07 30.81 -7.00
C LYS A 320 2.34 29.75 -5.92
N ALA A 321 3.44 29.03 -6.02
CA ALA A 321 3.82 28.08 -4.98
C ALA A 321 4.04 28.80 -3.66
N TRP A 322 3.80 28.10 -2.55
CA TRP A 322 3.90 28.64 -1.19
C TRP A 322 3.05 29.90 -0.95
N GLY A 323 1.96 30.02 -1.72
CA GLY A 323 1.02 31.14 -1.66
C GLY A 323 0.35 31.34 -0.30
N MET A 324 0.06 32.60 0.01
CA MET A 324 -0.67 33.05 1.20
C MET A 324 -2.12 33.43 0.86
N LYS A 325 -2.83 34.09 1.80
CA LYS A 325 -4.24 34.45 1.67
C LYS A 325 -4.58 35.22 0.40
N LYS A 326 -3.74 36.18 -0.02
CA LYS A 326 -3.95 36.94 -1.27
C LYS A 326 -3.61 36.17 -2.53
N ASP A 327 -2.87 35.06 -2.40
CA ASP A 327 -2.50 34.19 -3.51
C ASP A 327 -3.55 33.08 -3.75
N VAL A 328 -4.60 32.99 -2.94
CA VAL A 328 -5.62 31.93 -3.04
C VAL A 328 -6.46 32.10 -4.30
N ILE A 329 -6.50 31.06 -5.13
CA ILE A 329 -7.43 30.94 -6.27
C ILE A 329 -8.67 30.14 -5.87
N TYR A 330 -8.48 29.06 -5.12
CA TYR A 330 -9.57 28.25 -4.56
C TYR A 330 -9.33 28.05 -3.07
N SER A 331 -10.25 28.57 -2.24
CA SER A 331 -10.15 28.49 -0.78
C SER A 331 -10.38 27.08 -0.23
N SER A 332 -11.06 26.22 -0.98
CA SER A 332 -11.30 24.81 -0.64
C SER A 332 -11.23 23.92 -1.87
N LEU A 333 -10.55 22.79 -1.72
CA LEU A 333 -10.45 21.74 -2.74
C LEU A 333 -11.51 20.63 -2.59
N ALA A 334 -12.44 20.75 -1.63
CA ALA A 334 -13.41 19.70 -1.30
C ALA A 334 -14.28 19.28 -2.48
N ILE A 335 -14.73 20.25 -3.29
CA ILE A 335 -15.56 20.00 -4.48
C ILE A 335 -14.80 19.27 -5.60
N PHE A 336 -13.47 19.29 -5.56
CA PHE A 336 -12.62 18.60 -6.52
C PHE A 336 -12.18 17.23 -6.03
N LYS A 337 -12.64 16.77 -4.85
CA LYS A 337 -12.23 15.47 -4.31
C LYS A 337 -12.41 14.36 -5.35
N ASP A 338 -11.36 13.56 -5.50
CA ASP A 338 -11.25 12.45 -6.47
C ASP A 338 -11.25 12.89 -7.95
N ARG A 339 -11.33 14.19 -8.25
CA ARG A 339 -11.18 14.73 -9.61
C ARG A 339 -9.72 14.66 -10.03
N GLU A 340 -9.52 14.36 -11.31
CA GLU A 340 -8.22 14.37 -11.97
C GLU A 340 -7.57 15.77 -11.97
N PHE A 341 -6.28 15.83 -11.65
CA PHE A 341 -5.42 16.99 -11.77
C PHE A 341 -4.21 16.66 -12.65
N LYS A 342 -4.13 17.31 -13.81
CA LYS A 342 -3.02 17.17 -14.74
C LYS A 342 -1.91 18.15 -14.37
N VAL A 343 -0.86 17.62 -13.77
CA VAL A 343 0.35 18.37 -13.44
C VAL A 343 1.15 18.59 -14.72
N ASN A 344 1.57 19.83 -14.96
CA ASN A 344 2.44 20.20 -16.07
C ASN A 344 3.83 20.69 -15.63
N ALA A 345 4.00 21.06 -14.36
CA ALA A 345 5.29 21.37 -13.77
C ALA A 345 5.34 21.05 -12.28
N THR A 346 6.55 20.81 -11.79
CA THR A 346 6.85 20.60 -10.38
C THR A 346 7.99 21.53 -9.98
N GLU A 347 7.91 22.11 -8.79
CA GLU A 347 9.03 22.80 -8.15
C GLU A 347 9.04 22.52 -6.65
N THR A 348 10.16 22.84 -6.00
CA THR A 348 10.28 22.83 -4.55
C THR A 348 10.47 24.25 -4.04
N VAL A 349 9.80 24.54 -2.93
CA VAL A 349 10.03 25.74 -2.12
C VAL A 349 10.61 25.24 -0.80
N GLY A 350 11.92 25.42 -0.62
CA GLY A 350 12.69 24.63 0.33
C GLY A 350 12.52 23.13 0.05
N ASN A 351 12.09 22.36 1.06
CA ASN A 351 11.77 20.93 0.93
C ASN A 351 10.29 20.65 0.57
N MET A 352 9.46 21.69 0.39
CA MET A 352 8.05 21.54 0.07
C MET A 352 7.87 21.34 -1.42
N VAL A 353 7.28 20.21 -1.84
CA VAL A 353 6.99 19.93 -3.26
C VAL A 353 5.65 20.54 -3.66
N TRP A 354 5.65 21.33 -4.72
CA TRP A 354 4.47 21.99 -5.29
C TRP A 354 4.25 21.56 -6.74
N TYR A 355 2.99 21.36 -7.10
CA TYR A 355 2.56 20.97 -8.43
C TYR A 355 1.76 22.07 -9.10
N ARG A 356 2.13 22.39 -10.33
CA ARG A 356 1.40 23.32 -11.19
C ARG A 356 0.55 22.58 -12.20
N GLY A 357 -0.66 23.06 -12.43
CA GLY A 357 -1.55 22.53 -13.46
C GLY A 357 -2.66 23.52 -13.81
N ASN A 358 -3.51 23.13 -14.76
CA ASN A 358 -4.72 23.88 -15.08
C ASN A 358 -5.92 23.28 -14.32
N LEU A 359 -6.71 24.14 -13.68
CA LEU A 359 -7.96 23.78 -13.01
C LEU A 359 -9.03 24.78 -13.45
N ASP A 360 -10.02 24.29 -14.19
CA ASP A 360 -11.13 25.08 -14.74
C ASP A 360 -10.67 26.37 -15.46
N GLY A 361 -9.64 26.25 -16.31
CA GLY A 361 -9.10 27.36 -17.10
C GLY A 361 -8.04 28.19 -16.37
N LYS A 362 -7.86 28.02 -15.05
CA LYS A 362 -6.88 28.78 -14.26
C LYS A 362 -5.60 27.96 -14.04
N THR A 363 -4.45 28.62 -14.15
CA THR A 363 -3.17 28.04 -13.68
C THR A 363 -3.14 28.08 -12.16
N VAL A 364 -2.95 26.93 -11.53
CA VAL A 364 -2.93 26.80 -10.07
C VAL A 364 -1.71 26.01 -9.59
N TRP A 365 -1.29 26.34 -8.38
CA TRP A 365 -0.27 25.65 -7.61
C TRP A 365 -0.89 24.93 -6.42
N ILE A 366 -0.54 23.64 -6.28
CA ILE A 366 -1.09 22.72 -5.29
C ILE A 366 0.05 22.08 -4.52
N TYR A 367 0.00 22.15 -3.19
CA TYR A 367 0.98 21.44 -2.36
C TYR A 367 0.82 19.93 -2.55
N SER A 368 1.94 19.23 -2.73
CA SER A 368 1.94 17.80 -3.12
C SER A 368 1.05 16.90 -2.26
N SER A 369 0.97 17.15 -0.95
CA SER A 369 0.11 16.39 -0.02
C SER A 369 -1.41 16.57 -0.25
N ARG A 370 -1.83 17.47 -1.14
CA ARG A 370 -3.25 17.70 -1.47
C ARG A 370 -3.73 16.87 -2.64
N VAL A 371 -2.84 16.13 -3.29
CA VAL A 371 -3.13 15.23 -4.39
C VAL A 371 -2.54 13.85 -4.13
N ALA A 372 -3.14 12.82 -4.68
CA ALA A 372 -2.74 11.43 -4.53
C ALA A 372 -2.68 10.73 -5.90
N PRO A 373 -1.84 9.69 -6.06
CA PRO A 373 -1.84 8.88 -7.27
C PRO A 373 -3.09 7.99 -7.32
N LYS A 374 -3.47 7.58 -8.54
CA LYS A 374 -4.44 6.50 -8.76
C LYS A 374 -3.69 5.18 -8.89
N VAL A 375 -4.08 4.19 -8.10
CA VAL A 375 -3.52 2.83 -8.19
C VAL A 375 -4.53 1.92 -8.87
N GLU A 376 -4.16 1.37 -10.03
CA GLU A 376 -5.00 0.43 -10.77
C GLU A 376 -4.47 -1.00 -10.67
N ARG A 377 -5.37 -1.98 -10.59
CA ARG A 377 -5.02 -3.40 -10.55
C ARG A 377 -6.10 -4.25 -11.23
N SER A 378 -5.70 -5.40 -11.74
CA SER A 378 -6.63 -6.41 -12.22
C SER A 378 -7.45 -6.99 -11.05
N THR A 379 -8.61 -7.52 -11.38
CA THR A 379 -9.49 -8.21 -10.42
C THR A 379 -10.40 -9.16 -11.18
N SER A 380 -11.12 -10.04 -10.50
CA SER A 380 -12.15 -10.87 -11.13
C SER A 380 -13.35 -10.97 -10.21
N ARG A 381 -14.38 -10.18 -10.52
CA ARG A 381 -15.61 -10.08 -9.73
C ARG A 381 -16.81 -9.96 -10.65
N LEU A 382 -17.98 -10.27 -10.09
CA LEU A 382 -19.27 -9.87 -10.65
C LEU A 382 -19.92 -8.87 -9.72
N GLY A 383 -20.58 -7.86 -10.29
CA GLY A 383 -21.26 -6.81 -9.53
C GLY A 383 -22.64 -6.50 -10.07
N GLN A 384 -23.55 -6.13 -9.18
CA GLN A 384 -24.86 -5.56 -9.48
C GLN A 384 -24.94 -4.16 -8.86
N ILE A 385 -25.45 -3.20 -9.62
CA ILE A 385 -25.69 -1.85 -9.13
C ILE A 385 -26.85 -1.86 -8.15
N LYS A 386 -26.65 -1.28 -6.96
CA LYS A 386 -27.60 -1.37 -5.84
C LYS A 386 -28.94 -0.67 -6.12
N ASN A 387 -28.94 0.49 -6.79
CA ASN A 387 -30.15 1.25 -7.09
C ASN A 387 -29.93 2.20 -8.29
N SER A 388 -30.99 2.85 -8.75
CA SER A 388 -30.99 3.71 -9.96
C SER A 388 -30.26 5.04 -9.80
N THR A 389 -30.01 5.52 -8.58
CA THR A 389 -29.38 6.81 -8.33
C THR A 389 -27.85 6.73 -8.28
N VAL A 390 -27.29 5.52 -8.26
CA VAL A 390 -25.83 5.30 -8.30
C VAL A 390 -25.21 5.98 -9.52
N LYS A 391 -24.14 6.75 -9.28
CA LYS A 391 -23.37 7.41 -10.34
C LYS A 391 -22.39 6.43 -11.01
N ILE A 392 -22.32 6.53 -12.33
CA ILE A 392 -21.36 5.84 -13.18
C ILE A 392 -20.47 6.90 -13.83
N TYR A 393 -19.17 6.78 -13.60
CA TYR A 393 -18.16 7.74 -14.02
C TYR A 393 -17.40 7.26 -15.26
N LYS A 394 -17.20 8.11 -16.28
CA LYS A 394 -16.35 7.75 -17.43
C LYS A 394 -14.87 7.67 -17.04
N THR A 395 -14.43 8.63 -16.24
CA THR A 395 -13.11 8.65 -15.60
C THR A 395 -13.33 8.61 -14.09
N VAL A 396 -12.54 7.81 -13.37
CA VAL A 396 -12.68 7.63 -11.91
C VAL A 396 -12.76 8.98 -11.20
N GLY A 397 -13.81 9.18 -10.40
CA GLY A 397 -14.00 10.37 -9.57
C GLY A 397 -14.36 11.67 -10.31
N THR A 398 -14.42 11.65 -11.65
CA THR A 398 -14.70 12.86 -12.45
C THR A 398 -16.20 13.02 -12.72
N GLU A 399 -16.80 14.09 -12.19
CA GLU A 399 -18.22 14.44 -12.42
C GLU A 399 -18.51 14.78 -13.90
N THR A 400 -17.54 15.32 -14.63
CA THR A 400 -17.67 15.56 -16.08
C THR A 400 -17.94 14.25 -16.83
N GLY A 401 -19.11 14.15 -17.45
CA GLY A 401 -19.55 12.97 -18.18
C GLY A 401 -20.06 11.83 -17.30
N ALA A 402 -20.20 12.03 -15.98
CA ALA A 402 -20.87 11.08 -15.10
C ALA A 402 -22.40 11.09 -15.33
N PHE A 403 -23.03 9.93 -15.16
CA PHE A 403 -24.49 9.76 -15.33
C PHE A 403 -25.03 8.76 -14.30
N THR A 404 -26.33 8.80 -14.03
CA THR A 404 -26.97 7.86 -13.09
C THR A 404 -27.27 6.53 -13.75
N ALA A 405 -27.27 5.45 -12.97
CA ALA A 405 -27.52 4.10 -13.46
C ALA A 405 -28.94 3.93 -14.04
N GLY A 406 -29.93 4.63 -13.45
CA GLY A 406 -31.32 4.59 -13.91
C GLY A 406 -31.91 3.18 -13.93
N SER A 407 -33.01 3.02 -14.67
CA SER A 407 -33.54 1.69 -14.98
C SER A 407 -32.60 0.95 -15.92
N THR A 408 -31.90 1.61 -16.84
CA THR A 408 -31.03 1.01 -17.86
C THR A 408 -29.99 0.06 -17.27
N TYR A 409 -29.23 0.51 -16.27
CA TYR A 409 -28.08 -0.22 -15.73
C TYR A 409 -28.37 -0.98 -14.42
N THR A 410 -29.61 -0.98 -13.95
CA THR A 410 -30.05 -1.79 -12.78
C THR A 410 -30.70 -3.09 -13.22
N GLY A 411 -30.76 -4.06 -12.29
CA GLY A 411 -31.38 -5.37 -12.53
C GLY A 411 -30.58 -6.29 -13.45
N THR A 412 -29.27 -6.06 -13.62
CA THR A 412 -28.37 -6.93 -14.40
C THR A 412 -27.01 -7.07 -13.71
N VAL A 413 -26.29 -8.15 -14.02
CA VAL A 413 -24.92 -8.39 -13.59
C VAL A 413 -23.90 -7.81 -14.59
N TYR A 414 -22.84 -7.23 -14.03
CA TYR A 414 -21.65 -6.77 -14.73
C TYR A 414 -20.41 -7.57 -14.33
N TYR A 415 -19.52 -7.75 -15.28
CA TYR A 415 -18.15 -8.22 -15.03
C TYR A 415 -17.29 -7.05 -14.55
N ILE A 416 -16.43 -7.34 -13.59
CA ILE A 416 -15.46 -6.39 -13.06
C ILE A 416 -14.09 -7.04 -13.18
N LYS A 417 -13.29 -6.55 -14.13
CA LYS A 417 -11.95 -7.07 -14.43
C LYS A 417 -10.81 -6.10 -14.08
N LYS A 418 -11.18 -4.88 -13.66
CA LYS A 418 -10.25 -3.83 -13.26
C LYS A 418 -10.83 -3.03 -12.09
N GLN A 419 -9.96 -2.64 -11.16
CA GLN A 419 -10.30 -1.76 -10.05
C GLN A 419 -9.27 -0.63 -9.92
N ALA A 420 -9.69 0.49 -9.36
CA ALA A 420 -8.84 1.64 -9.08
C ALA A 420 -9.06 2.11 -7.65
N THR A 421 -7.99 2.54 -6.98
CA THR A 421 -8.05 3.12 -5.63
C THR A 421 -7.48 4.54 -5.68
N ILE A 422 -8.25 5.49 -5.15
CA ILE A 422 -7.92 6.92 -5.04
C ILE A 422 -8.40 7.38 -3.66
N ASN A 423 -7.55 8.03 -2.87
CA ASN A 423 -7.90 8.51 -1.51
C ASN A 423 -8.62 7.45 -0.66
N ASP A 424 -8.12 6.21 -0.67
CA ASP A 424 -8.70 5.02 0.00
C ASP A 424 -10.09 4.58 -0.50
N GLN A 425 -10.68 5.29 -1.46
CA GLN A 425 -11.92 4.88 -2.13
C GLN A 425 -11.61 3.94 -3.29
N THR A 426 -12.22 2.75 -3.26
CA THR A 426 -12.12 1.78 -4.37
C THR A 426 -13.28 1.96 -5.35
N TYR A 427 -12.95 1.96 -6.63
CA TYR A 427 -13.86 1.98 -7.77
C TYR A 427 -13.68 0.71 -8.61
N TYR A 428 -14.78 0.22 -9.16
CA TYR A 428 -14.81 -0.93 -10.06
C TYR A 428 -15.20 -0.50 -11.47
N LEU A 429 -14.45 -0.96 -12.47
CA LEU A 429 -14.79 -0.80 -13.88
C LEU A 429 -15.79 -1.88 -14.25
N ILE A 430 -17.04 -1.48 -14.47
CA ILE A 430 -18.12 -2.41 -14.85
C ILE A 430 -18.16 -2.59 -16.37
N SER A 431 -18.34 -3.85 -16.79
CA SER A 431 -18.45 -4.23 -18.19
C SER A 431 -19.56 -5.25 -18.41
N THR A 432 -20.22 -5.19 -19.57
CA THR A 432 -21.18 -6.20 -20.02
C THR A 432 -20.53 -7.49 -20.50
N GLN A 433 -19.22 -7.44 -20.78
CA GLN A 433 -18.40 -8.58 -21.20
C GLN A 433 -17.32 -8.88 -20.15
N SER A 434 -16.79 -10.10 -20.14
CA SER A 434 -15.68 -10.48 -19.24
C SER A 434 -14.35 -9.87 -19.70
N SER A 435 -14.29 -8.54 -19.80
CA SER A 435 -13.15 -7.75 -20.28
C SER A 435 -13.10 -6.39 -19.56
N SER A 436 -11.90 -5.87 -19.36
CA SER A 436 -11.68 -4.50 -18.90
C SER A 436 -11.57 -3.48 -20.03
N VAL A 437 -11.80 -3.90 -21.28
CA VAL A 437 -11.68 -3.08 -22.49
C VAL A 437 -12.97 -3.12 -23.29
N SER A 438 -13.46 -4.31 -23.62
CA SER A 438 -14.67 -4.52 -24.41
C SER A 438 -15.91 -4.50 -23.51
N GLY A 439 -16.99 -3.85 -23.97
CA GLY A 439 -18.26 -3.77 -23.22
C GLY A 439 -18.23 -2.88 -21.98
N VAL A 440 -17.16 -2.08 -21.80
CA VAL A 440 -16.99 -1.18 -20.66
C VAL A 440 -18.08 -0.11 -20.64
N ILE A 441 -18.72 0.06 -19.49
CA ILE A 441 -19.76 1.08 -19.27
C ILE A 441 -19.17 2.31 -18.55
N GLY A 442 -18.41 2.06 -17.48
CA GLY A 442 -17.77 3.08 -16.67
C GLY A 442 -17.33 2.56 -15.29
N TRP A 443 -16.86 3.47 -14.46
CA TRP A 443 -16.41 3.25 -13.10
C TRP A 443 -17.54 3.52 -12.10
N VAL A 444 -17.68 2.66 -11.10
CA VAL A 444 -18.65 2.81 -10.02
C VAL A 444 -17.94 2.62 -8.68
N LYS A 445 -18.31 3.38 -7.64
CA LYS A 445 -17.77 3.16 -6.30
C LYS A 445 -18.10 1.74 -5.85
N SER A 446 -17.12 1.04 -5.29
CA SER A 446 -17.30 -0.34 -4.82
C SER A 446 -18.42 -0.48 -3.78
N THR A 447 -18.64 0.55 -2.96
CA THR A 447 -19.71 0.63 -1.96
C THR A 447 -21.11 0.72 -2.57
N ASP A 448 -21.23 1.15 -3.83
CA ASP A 448 -22.50 1.29 -4.55
C ASP A 448 -22.87 0.02 -5.35
N LEU A 449 -22.04 -1.03 -5.23
CA LEU A 449 -22.20 -2.32 -5.86
C LEU A 449 -22.38 -3.43 -4.82
N THR A 450 -23.36 -4.30 -5.02
CA THR A 450 -23.31 -5.65 -4.42
C THR A 450 -22.42 -6.49 -5.32
N ASN A 451 -21.36 -7.09 -4.80
CA ASN A 451 -20.36 -7.75 -5.63
C ASN A 451 -19.67 -8.92 -4.93
N TYR A 452 -19.24 -9.90 -5.72
CA TYR A 452 -18.59 -11.12 -5.24
C TYR A 452 -17.40 -11.49 -6.12
N SER A 453 -16.43 -12.22 -5.55
CA SER A 453 -15.35 -12.82 -6.34
C SER A 453 -15.90 -13.77 -7.39
N HIS A 454 -15.20 -13.84 -8.53
CA HIS A 454 -15.62 -14.61 -9.70
C HIS A 454 -14.45 -15.45 -10.21
N THR A 455 -14.62 -16.77 -10.20
CA THR A 455 -13.57 -17.72 -10.59
C THR A 455 -14.11 -18.87 -11.42
N THR A 456 -13.31 -19.33 -12.38
CA THR A 456 -13.57 -20.57 -13.12
C THR A 456 -13.15 -21.76 -12.27
N TYR A 457 -14.07 -22.70 -12.04
CA TYR A 457 -13.82 -23.87 -11.21
C TYR A 457 -13.53 -25.13 -12.03
N ASP A 458 -14.28 -25.38 -13.10
CA ASP A 458 -14.17 -26.61 -13.90
C ASP A 458 -14.73 -26.42 -15.31
N GLN A 459 -14.10 -27.02 -16.32
CA GLN A 459 -14.53 -27.00 -17.73
C GLN A 459 -15.00 -28.38 -18.24
N ASN A 460 -14.96 -29.41 -17.40
CA ASN A 460 -15.34 -30.76 -17.78
C ASN A 460 -16.84 -30.86 -18.11
N ALA A 461 -17.14 -31.57 -19.19
CA ALA A 461 -18.50 -31.84 -19.61
C ALA A 461 -19.24 -32.73 -18.60
N LYS A 462 -20.46 -32.34 -18.21
CA LYS A 462 -21.30 -33.09 -17.27
C LYS A 462 -22.75 -33.09 -17.75
N THR A 463 -23.51 -34.10 -17.36
CA THR A 463 -24.96 -34.11 -17.55
C THR A 463 -25.64 -34.21 -16.20
N MET A 464 -26.47 -33.21 -15.89
CA MET A 464 -27.32 -33.19 -14.71
C MET A 464 -28.79 -33.06 -15.12
N TYR A 465 -29.70 -33.13 -14.15
CA TYR A 465 -31.14 -33.17 -14.39
C TYR A 465 -31.83 -32.00 -13.68
N LEU A 466 -32.70 -31.29 -14.40
CA LEU A 466 -33.43 -30.15 -13.86
C LEU A 466 -34.44 -30.59 -12.78
N MET A 467 -34.42 -29.94 -11.63
CA MET A 467 -35.34 -30.25 -10.52
C MET A 467 -36.77 -29.71 -10.74
N GLY A 468 -36.96 -28.89 -11.76
CA GLY A 468 -38.22 -28.17 -12.01
C GLY A 468 -38.41 -26.95 -11.11
N LYS A 469 -37.32 -26.36 -10.59
CA LYS A 469 -37.34 -25.21 -9.67
C LYS A 469 -36.35 -24.15 -10.15
N GLY A 470 -36.65 -22.89 -9.86
CA GLY A 470 -35.77 -21.76 -10.14
C GLY A 470 -35.81 -21.30 -11.61
N SER A 471 -34.79 -20.52 -11.97
CA SER A 471 -34.66 -19.85 -13.27
C SER A 471 -33.30 -20.17 -13.90
N VAL A 472 -33.18 -19.92 -15.20
CA VAL A 472 -31.89 -19.87 -15.91
C VAL A 472 -31.60 -18.46 -16.41
N TYR A 473 -30.32 -18.11 -16.46
CA TYR A 473 -29.85 -16.74 -16.66
C TYR A 473 -28.85 -16.64 -17.81
N SER A 474 -28.70 -15.46 -18.40
CA SER A 474 -27.70 -15.19 -19.44
C SER A 474 -26.29 -15.03 -18.86
N LYS A 475 -26.17 -14.71 -17.57
CA LYS A 475 -24.92 -14.58 -16.80
C LYS A 475 -25.00 -15.37 -15.49
N PRO A 476 -23.87 -15.86 -14.93
CA PRO A 476 -23.88 -16.45 -13.60
C PRO A 476 -24.25 -15.37 -12.56
N TRP A 477 -24.97 -15.78 -11.51
CA TRP A 477 -25.51 -14.84 -10.51
C TRP A 477 -26.43 -13.75 -11.10
N GLY A 478 -27.05 -14.05 -12.25
CA GLY A 478 -27.92 -13.12 -12.98
C GLY A 478 -29.07 -12.56 -12.14
N SER A 479 -29.44 -11.32 -12.46
CA SER A 479 -30.55 -10.59 -11.83
C SER A 479 -31.80 -10.63 -12.71
N THR A 480 -32.78 -9.78 -12.44
CA THR A 480 -34.11 -9.80 -13.09
C THR A 480 -34.06 -9.68 -14.62
N LYS A 481 -33.16 -8.86 -15.17
CA LYS A 481 -32.97 -8.70 -16.62
C LYS A 481 -32.05 -9.73 -17.25
N ASP A 482 -31.34 -10.51 -16.44
CA ASP A 482 -30.52 -11.61 -16.95
C ASP A 482 -31.33 -12.90 -17.08
N ILE A 483 -32.60 -12.93 -16.68
CA ILE A 483 -33.45 -14.14 -16.77
C ILE A 483 -33.70 -14.50 -18.23
N VAL A 484 -33.37 -15.74 -18.61
CA VAL A 484 -33.66 -16.32 -19.93
C VAL A 484 -34.94 -17.16 -19.89
N LEU A 485 -35.15 -17.92 -18.80
CA LEU A 485 -36.41 -18.59 -18.51
C LEU A 485 -36.67 -18.54 -17.00
N LYS A 486 -37.84 -18.01 -16.63
CA LYS A 486 -38.21 -17.71 -15.23
C LYS A 486 -38.73 -18.91 -14.44
N ASP A 487 -39.35 -19.87 -15.11
CA ASP A 487 -39.94 -21.03 -14.45
C ASP A 487 -39.53 -22.32 -15.16
N LEU A 488 -38.85 -23.19 -14.41
CA LEU A 488 -38.38 -24.49 -14.86
C LEU A 488 -39.37 -25.63 -14.56
N SER A 489 -40.55 -25.35 -14.01
CA SER A 489 -41.55 -26.37 -13.64
C SER A 489 -41.85 -27.38 -14.76
N LYS A 490 -42.03 -26.86 -16.00
CA LYS A 490 -42.28 -27.66 -17.21
C LYS A 490 -41.06 -28.45 -17.70
N ASN A 491 -39.86 -28.14 -17.19
CA ASN A 491 -38.60 -28.76 -17.57
C ASN A 491 -38.10 -29.77 -16.53
N LYS A 492 -38.92 -30.13 -15.54
CA LYS A 492 -38.57 -31.13 -14.53
C LYS A 492 -38.07 -32.42 -15.18
N ASN A 493 -36.98 -32.96 -14.63
CA ASN A 493 -36.30 -34.18 -15.08
C ASN A 493 -35.63 -34.11 -16.47
N GLN A 494 -35.68 -32.98 -17.17
CA GLN A 494 -34.94 -32.82 -18.43
C GLN A 494 -33.43 -32.77 -18.18
N GLU A 495 -32.65 -33.25 -19.15
CA GLU A 495 -31.19 -33.23 -19.12
C GLU A 495 -30.64 -31.82 -19.37
N PHE A 496 -29.69 -31.41 -18.54
CA PHE A 496 -28.92 -30.18 -18.69
C PHE A 496 -27.44 -30.54 -18.91
N LYS A 497 -26.94 -30.23 -20.11
CA LYS A 497 -25.55 -30.49 -20.51
C LYS A 497 -24.68 -29.29 -20.13
N ILE A 498 -23.76 -29.53 -19.20
CA ILE A 498 -22.87 -28.53 -18.61
C ILE A 498 -21.53 -28.58 -19.35
N ASN A 499 -20.99 -27.41 -19.66
CA ASN A 499 -19.65 -27.27 -20.26
C ASN A 499 -18.74 -26.27 -19.51
N LEU A 500 -19.23 -25.63 -18.45
CA LEU A 500 -18.44 -24.77 -17.57
C LEU A 500 -19.08 -24.68 -16.19
N THR A 501 -18.24 -24.66 -15.17
CA THR A 501 -18.60 -24.43 -13.77
C THR A 501 -17.83 -23.23 -13.27
N GLU A 502 -18.54 -22.25 -12.72
CA GLU A 502 -17.96 -21.06 -12.12
C GLU A 502 -18.42 -20.89 -10.67
N LYS A 503 -17.57 -20.26 -9.86
CA LYS A 503 -17.93 -19.81 -8.53
C LYS A 503 -18.11 -18.30 -8.51
N VAL A 504 -19.22 -17.88 -7.92
CA VAL A 504 -19.53 -16.48 -7.61
C VAL A 504 -19.70 -16.38 -6.09
N GLY A 505 -18.68 -15.87 -5.42
CA GLY A 505 -18.54 -16.06 -3.97
C GLY A 505 -18.54 -17.55 -3.63
N ASN A 506 -19.42 -17.96 -2.71
CA ASN A 506 -19.57 -19.37 -2.30
C ASN A 506 -20.55 -20.17 -3.19
N ASN A 507 -21.23 -19.51 -4.12
CA ASN A 507 -22.25 -20.14 -4.95
C ASN A 507 -21.64 -20.76 -6.21
N THR A 508 -22.09 -21.97 -6.53
CA THR A 508 -21.67 -22.70 -7.75
C THR A 508 -22.71 -22.54 -8.83
N TRP A 509 -22.26 -22.10 -10.02
CA TRP A 509 -23.08 -21.87 -11.20
C TRP A 509 -22.59 -22.74 -12.35
N TYR A 510 -23.52 -23.33 -13.09
CA TYR A 510 -23.23 -24.19 -14.23
C TYR A 510 -23.72 -23.54 -15.53
N ARG A 511 -22.84 -23.51 -16.52
CA ARG A 511 -23.16 -23.08 -17.88
C ARG A 511 -23.52 -24.27 -18.75
N GLY A 512 -24.57 -24.11 -19.54
CA GLY A 512 -24.99 -25.09 -20.54
C GLY A 512 -25.75 -24.44 -21.69
N SER A 513 -26.28 -25.26 -22.58
CA SER A 513 -27.19 -24.82 -23.64
C SER A 513 -28.64 -25.13 -23.26
N PHE A 514 -29.53 -24.16 -23.44
CA PHE A 514 -30.97 -24.31 -23.27
C PHE A 514 -31.70 -23.54 -24.36
N ALA A 515 -32.56 -24.22 -25.13
CA ALA A 515 -33.26 -23.65 -26.29
C ALA A 515 -32.32 -22.90 -27.27
N GLY A 516 -31.14 -23.48 -27.55
CA GLY A 516 -30.13 -22.89 -28.44
C GLY A 516 -29.32 -21.73 -27.84
N LYS A 517 -29.66 -21.26 -26.63
CA LYS A 517 -28.96 -20.17 -25.94
C LYS A 517 -27.98 -20.71 -24.90
N THR A 518 -26.85 -20.04 -24.74
CA THR A 518 -25.95 -20.30 -23.60
C THR A 518 -26.58 -19.71 -22.34
N VAL A 519 -26.77 -20.52 -21.31
CA VAL A 519 -27.41 -20.13 -20.05
C VAL A 519 -26.63 -20.61 -18.84
N TRP A 520 -26.92 -20.00 -17.70
CA TRP A 520 -26.38 -20.30 -16.39
C TRP A 520 -27.50 -20.72 -15.43
N ILE A 521 -27.24 -21.76 -14.64
CA ILE A 521 -28.16 -22.26 -13.62
C ILE A 521 -27.43 -22.44 -12.29
N HIS A 522 -28.10 -22.09 -11.19
CA HIS A 522 -27.56 -22.33 -9.87
C HIS A 522 -27.53 -23.82 -9.54
N SER A 523 -26.46 -24.27 -8.88
CA SER A 523 -26.26 -25.69 -8.54
C SER A 523 -27.41 -26.32 -7.75
N SER A 524 -28.14 -25.55 -6.93
CA SER A 524 -29.28 -26.05 -6.14
C SER A 524 -30.51 -26.44 -6.96
N TYR A 525 -30.53 -26.16 -8.26
CA TYR A 525 -31.67 -26.47 -9.15
C TYR A 525 -31.41 -27.68 -10.05
N LEU A 526 -30.30 -28.39 -9.81
CA LEU A 526 -29.89 -29.57 -10.55
C LEU A 526 -29.69 -30.76 -9.62
N ASN A 527 -30.15 -31.92 -10.07
CA ASN A 527 -29.82 -33.22 -9.49
C ASN A 527 -28.74 -33.92 -10.31
N LYS A 528 -27.80 -34.56 -9.63
CA LYS A 528 -26.77 -35.41 -10.27
C LYS A 528 -27.36 -36.70 -10.86
N THR A 529 -28.48 -37.16 -10.32
CA THR A 529 -29.11 -38.43 -10.66
C THR A 529 -30.60 -38.24 -10.92
N LEU A 530 -31.16 -39.02 -11.84
CA LEU A 530 -32.60 -39.05 -12.11
C LEU A 530 -33.14 -40.47 -12.02
N GLU A 531 -34.08 -40.72 -11.14
CA GLU A 531 -34.69 -42.04 -10.96
C GLU A 531 -36.10 -42.12 -11.52
N SER A 532 -36.48 -43.31 -11.99
CA SER A 532 -37.81 -43.61 -12.49
C SER A 532 -38.19 -45.07 -12.24
N ALA A 533 -39.48 -45.34 -12.19
CA ALA A 533 -39.99 -46.70 -12.11
C ALA A 533 -39.66 -47.49 -13.38
N THR A 534 -39.45 -48.79 -13.23
CA THR A 534 -39.36 -49.72 -14.35
C THR A 534 -39.84 -51.09 -13.87
N SER A 535 -40.04 -52.05 -14.77
CA SER A 535 -40.37 -53.42 -14.39
C SER A 535 -39.66 -54.40 -15.31
N ARG A 536 -38.53 -54.92 -14.81
CA ARG A 536 -37.63 -55.79 -15.57
C ARG A 536 -37.09 -56.90 -14.66
N LEU A 537 -36.53 -57.94 -15.27
CA LEU A 537 -35.68 -58.93 -14.61
C LEU A 537 -34.25 -58.73 -15.11
N GLY A 538 -33.28 -58.87 -14.20
CA GLY A 538 -31.86 -58.72 -14.50
C GLY A 538 -31.05 -59.95 -14.08
N ASN A 539 -30.05 -60.29 -14.87
CA ASN A 539 -29.12 -61.40 -14.62
C ASN A 539 -27.68 -60.90 -14.73
N ILE A 540 -26.92 -61.04 -13.64
CA ILE A 540 -25.49 -60.70 -13.60
C ILE A 540 -24.68 -61.91 -14.05
N LYS A 541 -23.98 -61.78 -15.18
CA LYS A 541 -23.19 -62.88 -15.78
C LYS A 541 -21.73 -62.92 -15.35
N LYS A 542 -21.16 -61.80 -14.89
CA LYS A 542 -19.73 -61.67 -14.53
C LYS A 542 -19.56 -61.30 -13.06
N THR A 543 -18.57 -61.90 -12.41
CA THR A 543 -18.24 -61.64 -10.98
C THR A 543 -17.63 -60.25 -10.76
N SER A 544 -17.05 -59.65 -11.79
CA SER A 544 -16.40 -58.33 -11.75
C SER A 544 -17.35 -57.14 -11.78
N VAL A 545 -18.65 -57.36 -12.04
CA VAL A 545 -19.66 -56.31 -12.12
C VAL A 545 -19.71 -55.51 -10.82
N LYS A 546 -19.70 -54.17 -10.95
CA LYS A 546 -19.75 -53.25 -9.80
C LYS A 546 -21.19 -53.03 -9.37
N ILE A 547 -21.43 -53.15 -8.06
CA ILE A 547 -22.71 -52.90 -7.41
C ILE A 547 -22.54 -51.72 -6.45
N TYR A 548 -23.30 -50.64 -6.68
CA TYR A 548 -23.23 -49.41 -5.90
C TYR A 548 -24.39 -49.36 -4.90
N ARG A 549 -24.10 -49.16 -3.62
CA ARG A 549 -25.18 -49.07 -2.60
C ARG A 549 -26.11 -47.88 -2.83
N LYS A 550 -25.57 -46.78 -3.35
CA LYS A 550 -26.30 -45.55 -3.67
C LYS A 550 -25.89 -45.07 -5.06
N LEU A 551 -26.86 -44.69 -5.88
CA LEU A 551 -26.60 -44.15 -7.21
C LEU A 551 -25.79 -42.84 -7.11
N GLY A 552 -24.72 -42.74 -7.91
CA GLY A 552 -23.81 -41.58 -7.88
C GLY A 552 -22.74 -41.63 -6.79
N SER A 553 -22.67 -42.72 -6.01
CA SER A 553 -21.59 -42.96 -5.05
C SER A 553 -20.30 -43.42 -5.74
N SER A 554 -19.14 -43.03 -5.22
CA SER A 554 -17.85 -43.61 -5.60
C SER A 554 -17.63 -45.01 -4.99
N PHE A 555 -18.36 -45.36 -3.92
CA PHE A 555 -18.23 -46.64 -3.23
C PHE A 555 -19.06 -47.74 -3.89
N TYR A 556 -18.40 -48.86 -4.21
CA TYR A 556 -19.00 -50.05 -4.78
C TYR A 556 -18.37 -51.33 -4.21
N TYR A 557 -19.05 -52.46 -4.42
CA TYR A 557 -18.48 -53.79 -4.22
C TYR A 557 -18.69 -54.63 -5.48
N LYS A 558 -17.87 -55.68 -5.67
CA LYS A 558 -17.99 -56.57 -6.83
C LYS A 558 -19.09 -57.61 -6.59
N ALA A 559 -19.79 -58.01 -7.65
CA ALA A 559 -20.85 -59.01 -7.60
C ALA A 559 -20.37 -60.36 -7.06
N GLY A 560 -19.13 -60.75 -7.37
CA GLY A 560 -18.55 -62.02 -6.90
C GLY A 560 -19.39 -63.24 -7.29
N THR A 561 -19.09 -64.39 -6.69
CA THR A 561 -19.89 -65.61 -6.87
C THR A 561 -21.26 -65.47 -6.20
N THR A 562 -21.39 -64.65 -5.16
CA THR A 562 -22.65 -64.43 -4.42
C THR A 562 -23.78 -63.97 -5.31
N TYR A 563 -23.52 -62.99 -6.19
CA TYR A 563 -24.56 -62.34 -6.99
C TYR A 563 -24.61 -62.78 -8.46
N THR A 564 -23.60 -63.50 -8.96
CA THR A 564 -23.52 -63.97 -10.35
C THR A 564 -24.40 -65.20 -10.61
N ASN A 565 -24.96 -65.31 -11.82
CA ASN A 565 -25.86 -66.38 -12.29
C ASN A 565 -27.19 -66.49 -11.53
N LYS A 566 -27.67 -65.39 -10.94
CA LYS A 566 -28.96 -65.26 -10.27
C LYS A 566 -29.82 -64.22 -10.98
N VAL A 567 -31.14 -64.41 -10.93
CA VAL A 567 -32.12 -63.42 -11.39
C VAL A 567 -32.53 -62.48 -10.26
N TYR A 568 -32.62 -61.19 -10.60
CA TYR A 568 -33.08 -60.10 -9.73
C TYR A 568 -34.27 -59.38 -10.36
N TYR A 569 -35.14 -58.87 -9.51
CA TYR A 569 -36.17 -57.92 -9.92
C TYR A 569 -35.58 -56.52 -10.01
N ILE A 570 -35.94 -55.80 -11.07
CA ILE A 570 -35.57 -54.40 -11.26
C ILE A 570 -36.86 -53.58 -11.30
N LYS A 571 -37.08 -52.81 -10.23
CA LYS A 571 -38.27 -51.95 -10.08
C LYS A 571 -37.98 -50.46 -10.23
N ARG A 572 -36.70 -50.09 -10.20
CA ARG A 572 -36.22 -48.72 -10.39
C ARG A 572 -35.05 -48.72 -11.36
N LYS A 573 -35.03 -47.72 -12.23
CA LYS A 573 -33.87 -47.36 -13.05
C LYS A 573 -33.47 -45.92 -12.73
N GLY A 574 -32.19 -45.64 -12.86
CA GLY A 574 -31.59 -44.35 -12.58
C GLY A 574 -30.69 -43.91 -13.72
N LYS A 575 -30.61 -42.62 -13.98
CA LYS A 575 -29.63 -42.04 -14.89
C LYS A 575 -28.56 -41.30 -14.09
N LEU A 576 -27.30 -41.49 -14.49
CA LEU A 576 -26.12 -40.80 -13.94
C LEU A 576 -25.17 -40.50 -15.10
N ASN A 577 -24.85 -39.22 -15.33
CA ASN A 577 -24.03 -38.78 -16.47
C ASN A 577 -24.49 -39.40 -17.81
N GLY A 578 -25.80 -39.44 -18.05
CA GLY A 578 -26.39 -40.01 -19.27
C GLY A 578 -26.47 -41.55 -19.33
N GLN A 579 -25.78 -42.27 -18.43
CA GLN A 579 -25.80 -43.73 -18.39
C GLN A 579 -26.97 -44.26 -17.53
N ILE A 580 -27.52 -45.42 -17.88
CA ILE A 580 -28.61 -46.07 -17.15
C ILE A 580 -28.04 -47.05 -16.13
N TYR A 581 -28.62 -47.04 -14.93
CA TYR A 581 -28.36 -47.98 -13.86
C TYR A 581 -29.67 -48.61 -13.41
N TYR A 582 -29.63 -49.88 -13.01
CA TYR A 582 -30.76 -50.64 -12.49
C TYR A 582 -30.56 -50.94 -11.01
N LEU A 583 -31.58 -50.67 -10.19
CA LEU A 583 -31.60 -51.09 -8.80
C LEU A 583 -32.10 -52.53 -8.74
N ILE A 584 -31.19 -53.46 -8.47
CA ILE A 584 -31.51 -54.89 -8.36
C ILE A 584 -32.02 -55.24 -6.96
N SER A 585 -33.02 -56.11 -6.91
CA SER A 585 -33.69 -56.57 -5.68
C SER A 585 -33.99 -58.05 -5.78
N ILE A 586 -34.04 -58.73 -4.62
CA ILE A 586 -34.48 -60.13 -4.54
C ILE A 586 -36.02 -60.27 -4.47
N SER A 587 -36.75 -59.18 -4.24
CA SER A 587 -38.21 -59.16 -4.09
C SER A 587 -38.92 -58.61 -5.32
N SER A 588 -40.06 -59.20 -5.69
CA SER A 588 -40.91 -58.70 -6.78
C SER A 588 -41.56 -57.34 -6.49
N THR A 589 -41.58 -56.89 -5.23
CA THR A 589 -42.05 -55.54 -4.85
C THR A 589 -40.94 -54.49 -4.93
N GLY A 590 -39.68 -54.89 -5.13
CA GLY A 590 -38.52 -54.01 -5.06
C GLY A 590 -37.94 -53.83 -3.64
N ALA A 591 -38.57 -54.41 -2.60
CA ALA A 591 -38.00 -54.49 -1.25
C ALA A 591 -36.69 -55.30 -1.23
N ASN A 592 -35.86 -55.17 -0.19
CA ASN A 592 -34.57 -55.87 -0.10
C ASN A 592 -33.68 -55.59 -1.32
N ALA A 593 -33.49 -54.31 -1.62
CA ALA A 593 -32.61 -53.86 -2.70
C ALA A 593 -31.15 -54.17 -2.37
N ILE A 594 -30.42 -54.69 -3.36
CA ILE A 594 -29.00 -55.09 -3.24
C ILE A 594 -28.09 -53.92 -3.60
N GLY A 595 -28.42 -53.21 -4.68
CA GLY A 595 -27.69 -52.02 -5.14
C GLY A 595 -27.93 -51.71 -6.61
N TRP A 596 -27.30 -50.63 -7.07
CA TRP A 596 -27.35 -50.13 -8.43
C TRP A 596 -26.26 -50.78 -9.28
N VAL A 597 -26.62 -51.22 -10.48
CA VAL A 597 -25.70 -51.83 -11.47
C VAL A 597 -25.86 -51.10 -12.79
N ASN A 598 -24.76 -50.83 -13.49
CA ASN A 598 -24.83 -50.22 -14.82
C ASN A 598 -25.61 -51.14 -15.77
N SER A 599 -26.54 -50.60 -16.55
CA SER A 599 -27.35 -51.41 -17.48
C SER A 599 -26.49 -52.14 -18.52
N ALA A 600 -25.32 -51.60 -18.87
CA ALA A 600 -24.38 -52.25 -19.78
C ALA A 600 -23.71 -53.50 -19.19
N ASP A 601 -23.70 -53.63 -17.86
CA ASP A 601 -23.03 -54.71 -17.13
C ASP A 601 -23.99 -55.86 -16.72
N ILE A 602 -25.27 -55.74 -17.01
CA ILE A 602 -26.31 -56.70 -16.63
C ILE A 602 -27.16 -57.07 -17.86
N SER A 603 -27.45 -58.35 -18.04
CA SER A 603 -28.45 -58.75 -19.04
C SER A 603 -29.83 -58.54 -18.43
N ASP A 604 -30.75 -57.92 -19.16
CA ASP A 604 -32.09 -57.62 -18.64
C ASP A 604 -33.21 -57.86 -19.67
N ILE A 605 -34.42 -58.07 -19.16
CA ILE A 605 -35.61 -58.36 -19.96
C ILE A 605 -36.87 -57.76 -19.31
N SER A 606 -37.85 -57.34 -20.12
CA SER A 606 -39.10 -56.76 -19.60
C SER A 606 -39.89 -57.77 -18.76
N TYR A 607 -40.62 -57.29 -17.75
CA TYR A 607 -41.42 -58.12 -16.84
C TYR A 607 -42.76 -57.45 -16.53
N ALA A 608 -43.86 -58.13 -16.82
CA ALA A 608 -45.22 -57.67 -16.52
C ALA A 608 -46.07 -58.81 -15.96
N VAL A 609 -46.85 -58.56 -14.90
CA VAL A 609 -47.86 -59.52 -14.44
C VAL A 609 -49.09 -59.35 -15.33
N VAL A 610 -49.52 -60.43 -15.98
CA VAL A 610 -50.63 -60.43 -16.95
C VAL A 610 -51.93 -60.89 -16.31
N SER A 611 -51.86 -61.80 -15.35
CA SER A 611 -53.02 -62.32 -14.64
C SER A 611 -52.64 -62.85 -13.25
N GLN A 612 -53.53 -62.67 -12.28
CA GLN A 612 -53.47 -63.29 -10.95
C GLN A 612 -54.62 -64.29 -10.73
N LYS A 613 -55.38 -64.59 -11.79
CA LYS A 613 -56.44 -65.59 -11.73
C LYS A 613 -55.82 -66.98 -11.81
N ALA A 614 -56.27 -67.87 -10.92
CA ALA A 614 -55.81 -69.25 -10.90
C ALA A 614 -56.14 -69.95 -12.23
N LYS A 615 -55.14 -70.58 -12.85
CA LYS A 615 -55.29 -71.37 -14.08
C LYS A 615 -54.73 -72.76 -13.87
N SER A 616 -55.58 -73.78 -14.02
CA SER A 616 -55.14 -75.17 -14.00
C SER A 616 -54.57 -75.58 -15.35
N MET A 617 -53.49 -76.33 -15.33
CA MET A 617 -52.81 -76.86 -16.52
C MET A 617 -52.18 -78.22 -16.21
N ILE A 618 -51.86 -78.98 -17.25
CA ILE A 618 -51.20 -80.28 -17.15
C ILE A 618 -49.73 -80.13 -17.55
N LEU A 619 -48.83 -80.65 -16.72
CA LEU A 619 -47.39 -80.57 -16.98
C LEU A 619 -46.97 -81.58 -18.06
N LYS A 620 -46.29 -81.10 -19.11
CA LYS A 620 -45.75 -81.95 -20.20
C LYS A 620 -44.62 -82.90 -19.75
N GLY A 621 -44.02 -82.64 -18.59
CA GLY A 621 -42.86 -83.38 -18.07
C GLY A 621 -41.52 -82.93 -18.66
N THR A 622 -41.48 -81.89 -19.48
CA THR A 622 -40.26 -81.34 -20.09
C THR A 622 -39.84 -80.02 -19.43
N GLY A 623 -38.55 -79.69 -19.51
CA GLY A 623 -37.99 -78.45 -18.97
C GLY A 623 -37.69 -78.48 -17.47
N SER A 624 -37.47 -77.30 -16.90
CA SER A 624 -37.06 -77.09 -15.51
C SER A 624 -38.01 -76.11 -14.81
N ALA A 625 -38.03 -76.17 -13.48
CA ALA A 625 -38.77 -75.22 -12.65
C ALA A 625 -37.82 -74.28 -11.92
N TYR A 626 -38.20 -73.02 -11.80
CA TYR A 626 -37.31 -71.97 -11.27
C TYR A 626 -37.91 -71.24 -10.07
N SER A 627 -37.07 -70.70 -9.19
CA SER A 627 -37.49 -69.87 -8.04
C SER A 627 -37.95 -68.48 -8.50
N LYS A 628 -37.51 -68.03 -9.68
CA LYS A 628 -37.95 -66.79 -10.34
C LYS A 628 -38.16 -67.06 -11.83
N ALA A 629 -39.07 -66.32 -12.44
CA ALA A 629 -39.19 -66.32 -13.90
C ALA A 629 -37.86 -65.89 -14.53
N TRP A 630 -37.54 -66.39 -15.73
CA TRP A 630 -36.23 -66.19 -16.39
C TRP A 630 -35.02 -66.75 -15.64
N GLY A 631 -35.24 -67.65 -14.68
CA GLY A 631 -34.23 -68.17 -13.76
C GLY A 631 -32.98 -68.74 -14.44
N GLY A 632 -31.80 -68.43 -13.87
CA GLY A 632 -30.53 -69.00 -14.30
C GLY A 632 -30.19 -70.30 -13.56
N LYS A 633 -28.93 -70.77 -13.69
CA LYS A 633 -28.44 -72.00 -13.03
C LYS A 633 -28.67 -72.00 -11.51
N LYS A 634 -28.62 -70.84 -10.84
CA LYS A 634 -28.83 -70.73 -9.38
C LYS A 634 -30.28 -70.49 -8.97
N ASP A 635 -31.18 -70.32 -9.93
CA ASP A 635 -32.61 -70.20 -9.68
C ASP A 635 -33.35 -71.53 -9.97
N VAL A 636 -32.65 -72.60 -10.35
CA VAL A 636 -33.27 -73.91 -10.60
C VAL A 636 -33.77 -74.53 -9.29
N VAL A 637 -35.07 -74.80 -9.21
CA VAL A 637 -35.71 -75.54 -8.10
C VAL A 637 -35.83 -77.03 -8.45
N TYR A 638 -36.25 -77.33 -9.68
CA TYR A 638 -36.30 -78.69 -10.23
C TYR A 638 -35.59 -78.71 -11.58
N LYS A 639 -34.51 -79.51 -11.69
CA LYS A 639 -33.68 -79.60 -12.91
C LYS A 639 -34.46 -80.20 -14.08
N THR A 640 -35.32 -81.17 -13.81
CA THR A 640 -36.22 -81.79 -14.79
C THR A 640 -37.63 -81.90 -14.22
N LEU A 641 -38.65 -81.76 -15.07
CA LEU A 641 -40.06 -81.93 -14.72
C LEU A 641 -40.61 -83.33 -15.04
N SER A 642 -39.76 -84.27 -15.48
CA SER A 642 -40.15 -85.62 -15.92
C SER A 642 -40.99 -86.38 -14.89
N SER A 643 -40.61 -86.34 -13.61
CA SER A 643 -41.36 -86.97 -12.50
C SER A 643 -42.74 -86.35 -12.24
N TYR A 644 -43.00 -85.17 -12.82
CA TYR A 644 -44.27 -84.45 -12.71
C TYR A 644 -45.09 -84.49 -14.01
N LYS A 645 -44.71 -85.34 -14.98
CA LYS A 645 -45.46 -85.52 -16.23
C LYS A 645 -46.91 -85.89 -15.94
N ASN A 646 -47.83 -85.26 -16.67
CA ASN A 646 -49.28 -85.41 -16.55
C ASN A 646 -49.87 -85.01 -15.18
N LYS A 647 -49.09 -84.44 -14.26
CA LYS A 647 -49.60 -83.89 -13.00
C LYS A 647 -50.26 -82.53 -13.26
N LYS A 648 -51.34 -82.27 -12.51
CA LYS A 648 -52.03 -80.96 -12.51
C LYS A 648 -51.16 -79.92 -11.80
N PHE A 649 -51.00 -78.76 -12.44
CA PHE A 649 -50.35 -77.58 -11.88
C PHE A 649 -51.34 -76.42 -11.91
N THR A 650 -51.60 -75.83 -10.75
CA THR A 650 -52.42 -74.63 -10.63
C THR A 650 -51.50 -73.42 -10.59
N ALA A 651 -51.46 -72.70 -11.71
CA ALA A 651 -50.76 -71.42 -11.80
C ALA A 651 -51.60 -70.35 -11.09
N GLU A 652 -51.08 -69.75 -10.03
CA GLU A 652 -51.70 -68.65 -9.29
C GLU A 652 -51.37 -67.27 -9.90
N LEU A 653 -50.34 -67.19 -10.74
CA LEU A 653 -49.93 -65.93 -11.38
C LEU A 653 -49.32 -66.21 -12.75
N THR A 654 -49.71 -65.44 -13.75
CA THR A 654 -49.10 -65.42 -15.08
C THR A 654 -48.36 -64.12 -15.29
N ALA A 655 -47.08 -64.18 -15.66
CA ALA A 655 -46.27 -63.02 -16.02
C ALA A 655 -45.70 -63.16 -17.43
N LYS A 656 -45.63 -62.05 -18.14
CA LYS A 656 -44.96 -61.94 -19.43
C LYS A 656 -43.53 -61.47 -19.17
N VAL A 657 -42.58 -62.29 -19.60
CA VAL A 657 -41.14 -62.02 -19.54
C VAL A 657 -40.64 -61.91 -20.97
N GLY A 658 -40.32 -60.69 -21.42
CA GLY A 658 -40.11 -60.43 -22.85
C GLY A 658 -41.38 -60.75 -23.64
N SER A 659 -41.30 -61.71 -24.55
CA SER A 659 -42.43 -62.22 -25.32
C SER A 659 -43.07 -63.49 -24.73
N THR A 660 -42.44 -64.13 -23.75
CA THR A 660 -42.84 -65.45 -23.24
C THR A 660 -43.69 -65.36 -21.99
N ASN A 661 -44.75 -66.17 -21.88
CA ASN A 661 -45.49 -66.29 -20.62
C ASN A 661 -44.79 -67.25 -19.66
N TRP A 662 -44.86 -66.90 -18.39
CA TRP A 662 -44.36 -67.66 -17.27
C TRP A 662 -45.45 -67.82 -16.23
N TYR A 663 -45.57 -69.02 -15.69
CA TYR A 663 -46.61 -69.41 -14.74
C TYR A 663 -46.00 -69.68 -13.37
N ARG A 664 -46.45 -68.96 -12.35
CA ARG A 664 -46.08 -69.19 -10.96
C ARG A 664 -47.15 -70.03 -10.27
N GLY A 665 -46.74 -71.00 -9.46
CA GLY A 665 -47.65 -71.85 -8.67
C GLY A 665 -46.88 -72.70 -7.66
N LYS A 666 -47.61 -73.55 -6.93
CA LYS A 666 -47.03 -74.53 -6.00
C LYS A 666 -46.81 -75.87 -6.71
N LEU A 667 -45.60 -76.42 -6.61
CA LEU A 667 -45.24 -77.75 -7.10
C LEU A 667 -44.46 -78.49 -6.01
N ALA A 668 -45.08 -79.56 -5.47
CA ALA A 668 -44.57 -80.32 -4.32
C ALA A 668 -44.15 -79.39 -3.15
N GLY A 669 -45.07 -78.53 -2.72
CA GLY A 669 -44.88 -77.59 -1.60
C GLY A 669 -44.05 -76.33 -1.91
N LYS A 670 -43.24 -76.34 -2.98
CA LYS A 670 -42.37 -75.21 -3.35
C LYS A 670 -43.06 -74.27 -4.33
N THR A 671 -42.86 -72.96 -4.16
CA THR A 671 -43.28 -71.97 -5.16
C THR A 671 -42.31 -71.99 -6.33
N VAL A 672 -42.81 -72.25 -7.53
CA VAL A 672 -41.99 -72.33 -8.74
C VAL A 672 -42.59 -71.50 -9.87
N TRP A 673 -41.71 -71.11 -10.78
CA TRP A 673 -42.01 -70.49 -12.06
C TRP A 673 -41.69 -71.46 -13.18
N LEU A 674 -42.67 -71.68 -14.05
CA LEU A 674 -42.58 -72.53 -15.23
C LEU A 674 -42.71 -71.67 -16.48
N MET A 675 -41.88 -71.92 -17.47
CA MET A 675 -42.02 -71.32 -18.80
C MET A 675 -43.18 -72.00 -19.54
N GLN A 676 -43.97 -71.24 -20.30
CA GLN A 676 -45.07 -71.76 -21.13
C GLN A 676 -44.60 -72.84 -22.13
#